data_AF-A0A452R0I3-F1
#
_entry.id   AF-A0A452R0I3-F1
#
_cell.length_a   1.000
_cell.length_b   1.000
_cell.length_c   1.000
_cell.angle_alpha   90.00
_cell.angle_beta   90.00
_cell.angle_gamma   90.00
#
_symmetry.space_group_name_H-M   'P 1'
#
loop_
_entity.id
_entity.type
_entity.pdbx_description
1 polymer ?
#
loop_
_entity_poly.entity_id
_entity_poly.type
_entity_poly.pdbx_seq_one_letter_code
_entity_poly.pdbx_strand_id
1 'polypeptide(L)'
;EDDDAEEDEGEELGHTETYADYVPSKSKIGKQHPDRVVETSTLSSVPPPDITYTLALPASDSGVLSALQLEAITYACQQHEVVLPSGQRAGFLIGDGAGVGKGRTVAGIILENYLRGRKKSLWFSVSNDLKYDAERDLRDIDALGIAVHALSKIKYGDNTTSEGVLFATYSALIGESQAGGQHRTRIRQILEWCGEAFDGVIVFDECHKAKNASSTKMGKAVLDLQNKLPLARVVYASATGASEPRNMIYMSRLGIWGDGTPFRTFEEFLHAIEKRGVGAMEIVAMDMKVSGMYIARQLSFSGVTFRIEEIPLAPAFERVYNRAALLVSWVALGVFQQAADWIGLESRKSLWGQFWSAHQRFFKYLCVAAKVHRLVELAREELARDKCVVIGLQSTGEARTREVLDEKDGQLDCFVSAAEGVFLSLIQKHFPSTKRKRERGAGSKRKRKPPTTRLLCPLQRDPHGPGVLERVERLKQDLLAKVRVLGRELPVNTLDELIDQLGGPERVAEMTGRKGRVVSRPDGTVAFESRAEQGLSIDHVNLREKERFMSGEKLVAIISEASSSGISLQADRRVQNQRRRVHMTLELPWSADRAIQQFGRTHRSNQVSAPEYVFLISELAGERRFASIVAKRLESLGALTHGDRRATESRDLSKYNFENKYGARALSCVLTTILSQTENKVPLPQGYPGGDAAFFRDMKQGLLSVGIGGRDGKFLNRILGLEVHKQNALFQYFSDTFDHLIEMDKKEGKYDMGILGEGHSGGSESQQVFLAPGHPQDGQVVFYKISVDRGLKWDEAYARSLELTGTHDGFYLSYKVGGWAAARPLGARPQWGVNHASIDVLGGELVHGLSTAPVVSGRTLQDKGA
;
A
#
# COMPACT_ATOMS: atom_id res chain seq x y z
N GLU A 1 15.85 -24.54 -42.65
CA GLU A 1 16.01 -24.96 -41.24
C GLU A 1 15.93 -23.68 -40.44
N ASP A 2 14.70 -23.16 -40.35
CA ASP A 2 14.32 -21.99 -39.58
C ASP A 2 13.41 -22.55 -38.49
N ASP A 3 13.86 -22.50 -37.24
CA ASP A 3 13.07 -22.92 -36.08
C ASP A 3 12.14 -21.76 -35.70
N ASP A 4 10.87 -21.93 -36.05
CA ASP A 4 9.75 -21.08 -35.63
C ASP A 4 9.59 -21.18 -34.10
N ALA A 5 9.91 -20.08 -33.41
CA ALA A 5 9.47 -19.86 -32.04
C ALA A 5 8.00 -19.40 -32.10
N GLU A 6 7.07 -20.33 -31.90
CA GLU A 6 5.65 -20.03 -31.70
C GLU A 6 5.47 -19.14 -30.47
N GLU A 7 5.13 -17.87 -30.70
CA GLU A 7 4.60 -16.97 -29.68
C GLU A 7 3.18 -17.43 -29.33
N ASP A 8 3.02 -18.07 -28.17
CA ASP A 8 1.73 -18.45 -27.59
C ASP A 8 1.00 -17.14 -27.18
N GLU A 9 0.25 -16.55 -28.12
CA GLU A 9 -0.67 -15.44 -27.87
C GLU A 9 -1.77 -15.92 -26.91
N GLY A 10 -1.51 -15.77 -25.60
CA GLY A 10 -2.53 -15.98 -24.59
C GLY A 10 -3.71 -15.05 -24.82
N GLU A 11 -4.87 -15.64 -25.15
CA GLU A 11 -6.16 -14.96 -25.28
C GLU A 11 -6.38 -13.96 -24.13
N GLU A 12 -6.16 -12.67 -24.39
CA GLU A 12 -6.55 -11.59 -23.48
C GLU A 12 -8.08 -11.54 -23.45
N LEU A 13 -8.68 -12.21 -22.46
CA LEU A 13 -10.05 -11.95 -22.03
C LEU A 13 -10.22 -10.44 -21.90
N GLY A 14 -11.10 -9.84 -22.72
CA GLY A 14 -11.39 -8.42 -22.70
C GLY A 14 -11.64 -7.96 -21.27
N HIS A 15 -10.69 -7.21 -20.71
CA HIS A 15 -10.79 -6.71 -19.34
C HIS A 15 -12.03 -5.83 -19.22
N THR A 16 -13.00 -6.28 -18.43
CA THR A 16 -14.15 -5.48 -18.01
C THR A 16 -13.65 -4.23 -17.28
N GLU A 17 -14.31 -3.08 -17.51
CA GLU A 17 -13.98 -1.83 -16.82
C GLU A 17 -13.97 -2.06 -15.30
N THR A 18 -12.79 -2.00 -14.68
CA THR A 18 -12.60 -2.28 -13.24
C THR A 18 -13.33 -1.25 -12.36
N TYR A 19 -13.65 -0.09 -12.92
CA TYR A 19 -14.29 1.04 -12.26
C TYR A 19 -15.46 1.55 -13.10
N ALA A 20 -16.54 1.92 -12.42
CA ALA A 20 -17.67 2.62 -12.99
C ALA A 20 -17.70 4.07 -12.49
N ASP A 21 -18.19 4.99 -13.33
CA ASP A 21 -18.42 6.37 -12.92
C ASP A 21 -19.48 6.44 -11.82
N TYR A 22 -19.17 7.20 -10.77
CA TYR A 22 -20.05 7.35 -9.64
C TYR A 22 -20.82 8.67 -9.71
N VAL A 23 -22.15 8.54 -9.75
CA VAL A 23 -23.06 9.65 -9.54
C VAL A 23 -24.10 9.22 -8.51
N PRO A 24 -24.38 10.06 -7.48
CA PRO A 24 -25.43 9.78 -6.51
C PRO A 24 -26.75 9.42 -7.22
N SER A 25 -27.24 8.20 -6.99
CA SER A 25 -28.46 7.71 -7.66
C SER A 25 -29.72 8.00 -6.85
N LYS A 26 -29.60 8.10 -5.52
CA LYS A 26 -30.71 8.31 -4.58
C LYS A 26 -30.81 9.75 -4.08
N SER A 27 -29.70 10.46 -3.96
CA SER A 27 -29.65 11.87 -3.53
C SER A 27 -29.72 12.82 -4.73
N LYS A 28 -30.58 13.83 -4.66
CA LYS A 28 -30.66 14.92 -5.66
C LYS A 28 -30.11 16.26 -5.14
N ILE A 29 -29.44 16.24 -3.98
CA ILE A 29 -29.01 17.45 -3.28
C ILE A 29 -27.57 17.79 -3.67
N GLY A 30 -27.31 19.06 -3.98
CA GLY A 30 -25.97 19.59 -4.25
C GLY A 30 -25.54 19.50 -5.71
N LYS A 31 -24.37 20.08 -6.00
CA LYS A 31 -23.77 20.12 -7.34
C LYS A 31 -22.86 18.93 -7.59
N GLN A 32 -22.66 18.58 -8.86
CA GLN A 32 -21.70 17.53 -9.24
C GLN A 32 -20.31 17.85 -8.69
N HIS A 33 -19.58 16.80 -8.29
CA HIS A 33 -18.22 16.95 -7.79
C HIS A 33 -17.30 17.48 -8.92
N PRO A 34 -16.34 18.37 -8.60
CA PRO A 34 -15.52 19.06 -9.62
C PRO A 34 -14.66 18.12 -10.47
N ASP A 35 -14.28 16.96 -9.93
CA ASP A 35 -13.51 15.94 -10.62
C ASP A 35 -14.30 14.64 -10.75
N ARG A 36 -13.95 13.85 -11.76
CA ARG A 36 -14.53 12.52 -12.02
C ARG A 36 -14.22 11.58 -10.86
N VAL A 37 -15.28 11.05 -10.24
CA VAL A 37 -15.21 10.09 -9.14
C VAL A 37 -15.75 8.76 -9.64
N VAL A 38 -15.08 7.69 -9.25
CA VAL A 38 -15.39 6.32 -9.66
C VAL A 38 -15.58 5.43 -8.43
N GLU A 39 -16.27 4.31 -8.61
CA GLU A 39 -16.30 3.22 -7.65
C GLU A 39 -15.94 1.90 -8.34
N THR A 40 -15.58 0.87 -7.58
CA THR A 40 -15.25 -0.44 -8.18
C THR A 40 -16.48 -1.02 -8.87
N SER A 41 -16.28 -1.75 -9.96
CA SER A 41 -17.37 -2.42 -10.68
C SER A 41 -18.21 -3.31 -9.75
N THR A 42 -17.57 -4.02 -8.82
CA THR A 42 -18.23 -4.80 -7.77
C THR A 42 -19.14 -3.95 -6.89
N LEU A 43 -18.70 -2.80 -6.39
CA LEU A 43 -19.55 -1.92 -5.58
C LEU A 43 -20.66 -1.28 -6.42
N SER A 44 -20.39 -0.94 -7.68
CA SER A 44 -21.41 -0.36 -8.58
C SER A 44 -22.56 -1.29 -8.92
N SER A 45 -22.33 -2.61 -8.80
CA SER A 45 -23.37 -3.63 -9.06
C SER A 45 -24.52 -3.60 -8.05
N VAL A 46 -24.31 -2.98 -6.87
CA VAL A 46 -25.32 -2.88 -5.82
C VAL A 46 -25.65 -1.41 -5.50
N PRO A 47 -26.94 -1.02 -5.49
CA PRO A 47 -27.34 0.32 -5.11
C PRO A 47 -27.28 0.50 -3.58
N PRO A 48 -27.00 1.71 -3.07
CA PRO A 48 -27.17 2.03 -1.66
C PRO A 48 -28.67 2.07 -1.28
N PRO A 49 -29.02 2.00 0.02
CA PRO A 49 -30.41 1.98 0.46
C PRO A 49 -31.11 3.31 0.19
N ASP A 50 -32.44 3.32 0.31
CA ASP A 50 -33.22 4.54 0.14
C ASP A 50 -32.93 5.55 1.26
N ILE A 51 -32.95 6.83 0.88
CA ILE A 51 -32.69 7.94 1.79
C ILE A 51 -33.98 8.25 2.57
N THR A 52 -33.91 8.12 3.89
CA THR A 52 -34.98 8.49 4.83
C THR A 52 -34.61 9.71 5.68
N TYR A 53 -33.31 10.04 5.77
CA TYR A 53 -32.81 11.15 6.57
C TYR A 53 -32.89 12.49 5.82
N THR A 54 -33.33 13.54 6.51
CA THR A 54 -33.35 14.93 6.00
C THR A 54 -32.26 15.75 6.66
N LEU A 55 -31.34 16.32 5.88
CA LEU A 55 -30.26 17.18 6.39
C LEU A 55 -30.80 18.52 6.92
N ALA A 56 -30.23 19.02 8.02
CA ALA A 56 -30.41 20.40 8.49
C ALA A 56 -29.41 21.38 7.85
N LEU A 57 -28.32 20.87 7.27
CA LEU A 57 -27.42 21.64 6.40
C LEU A 57 -28.24 22.35 5.31
N PRO A 58 -27.98 23.64 5.04
CA PRO A 58 -28.65 24.32 3.94
C PRO A 58 -28.36 23.56 2.64
N ALA A 59 -29.39 23.26 1.86
CA ALA A 59 -29.29 22.67 0.53
C ALA A 59 -28.55 23.67 -0.36
N SER A 60 -27.22 23.68 -0.29
CA SER A 60 -26.50 24.87 -0.71
C SER A 60 -26.24 24.86 -2.21
N ASP A 61 -26.95 25.74 -2.91
CA ASP A 61 -26.59 26.20 -4.25
C ASP A 61 -25.18 26.86 -4.28
N SER A 62 -24.56 27.14 -3.12
CA SER A 62 -23.18 27.64 -3.03
C SER A 62 -22.13 26.67 -3.59
N GLY A 63 -22.45 25.36 -3.72
CA GLY A 63 -21.55 24.36 -4.30
C GLY A 63 -20.33 24.01 -3.43
N VAL A 64 -20.38 24.36 -2.15
CA VAL A 64 -19.28 24.18 -1.21
C VAL A 64 -19.05 22.71 -0.83
N LEU A 65 -20.15 21.96 -0.62
CA LEU A 65 -20.16 20.50 -0.54
C LEU A 65 -20.80 19.94 -1.82
N SER A 66 -20.13 18.96 -2.43
CA SER A 66 -20.63 18.27 -3.62
C SER A 66 -21.74 17.28 -3.29
N ALA A 67 -22.53 16.91 -4.29
CA ALA A 67 -23.64 15.95 -4.17
C ALA A 67 -23.18 14.61 -3.56
N LEU A 68 -21.99 14.12 -3.93
CA LEU A 68 -21.44 12.88 -3.38
C LEU A 68 -21.04 13.01 -1.91
N GLN A 69 -20.60 14.20 -1.48
CA GLN A 69 -20.26 14.45 -0.08
C GLN A 69 -21.54 14.56 0.75
N LEU A 70 -22.55 15.27 0.24
CA LEU A 70 -23.86 15.37 0.89
C LEU A 70 -24.55 14.01 1.02
N GLU A 71 -24.50 13.17 -0.01
CA GLU A 71 -25.00 11.79 0.06
C GLU A 71 -24.31 10.97 1.16
N ALA A 72 -22.99 11.05 1.27
CA ALA A 72 -22.26 10.36 2.33
C ALA A 72 -22.61 10.90 3.73
N ILE A 73 -22.82 12.22 3.87
CA ILE A 73 -23.28 12.83 5.13
C ILE A 73 -24.68 12.32 5.48
N THR A 74 -25.59 12.25 4.51
CA THR A 74 -26.95 11.75 4.68
C THR A 74 -26.95 10.30 5.15
N TYR A 75 -26.22 9.40 4.48
CA TYR A 75 -26.14 8.00 4.89
C TYR A 75 -25.49 7.83 6.27
N ALA A 76 -24.45 8.61 6.58
CA ALA A 76 -23.86 8.59 7.91
C ALA A 76 -24.88 8.98 8.99
N CYS A 77 -25.64 10.05 8.78
CA CYS A 77 -26.64 10.50 9.74
C CYS A 77 -27.82 9.52 9.86
N GLN A 78 -28.26 8.93 8.74
CA GLN A 78 -29.29 7.89 8.73
C GLN A 78 -28.84 6.66 9.52
N GLN A 79 -27.62 6.18 9.29
CA GLN A 79 -27.07 5.05 10.02
C GLN A 79 -26.92 5.35 11.52
N HIS A 80 -26.61 6.59 11.87
CA HIS A 80 -26.56 7.04 13.26
C HIS A 80 -27.93 7.06 13.95
N GLU A 81 -29.06 6.88 13.27
CA GLU A 81 -30.37 6.71 13.93
C GLU A 81 -30.59 5.27 14.44
N VAL A 82 -29.82 4.31 13.93
CA VAL A 82 -29.92 2.89 14.29
C VAL A 82 -29.20 2.60 15.61
N VAL A 83 -29.86 1.84 16.49
CA VAL A 83 -29.28 1.27 17.71
C VAL A 83 -29.17 -0.24 17.53
N LEU A 84 -27.95 -0.76 17.65
CA LEU A 84 -27.65 -2.18 17.51
C LEU A 84 -28.25 -2.98 18.68
N PRO A 85 -28.47 -4.31 18.53
CA PRO A 85 -28.98 -5.16 19.61
C PRO A 85 -28.16 -5.12 20.91
N SER A 86 -26.86 -4.79 20.81
CA SER A 86 -25.97 -4.57 21.96
C SER A 86 -26.26 -3.29 22.77
N GLY A 87 -27.27 -2.50 22.38
CA GLY A 87 -27.58 -1.19 22.98
C GLY A 87 -26.66 -0.05 22.51
N GLN A 88 -25.75 -0.34 21.58
CA GLN A 88 -24.78 0.59 21.04
C GLN A 88 -25.28 1.24 19.76
N ARG A 89 -25.12 2.55 19.58
CA ARG A 89 -25.46 3.25 18.34
C ARG A 89 -24.59 2.77 17.17
N ALA A 90 -25.19 2.48 16.02
CA ALA A 90 -24.48 2.05 14.84
C ALA A 90 -23.49 3.12 14.34
N GLY A 91 -22.39 2.66 13.76
CA GLY A 91 -21.34 3.49 13.15
C GLY A 91 -21.41 3.44 11.62
N PHE A 92 -20.69 4.36 10.99
CA PHE A 92 -20.61 4.48 9.54
C PHE A 92 -19.15 4.49 9.06
N LEU A 93 -18.85 3.81 7.96
CA LEU A 93 -17.52 3.73 7.36
C LEU A 93 -17.46 4.55 6.06
N ILE A 94 -16.61 5.58 6.05
CA ILE A 94 -16.21 6.33 4.86
C ILE A 94 -14.91 5.71 4.33
N GLY A 95 -15.06 4.88 3.29
CA GLY A 95 -13.97 4.27 2.54
C GLY A 95 -13.50 5.06 1.32
N ASP A 96 -13.90 6.33 1.18
CA ASP A 96 -13.47 7.15 0.05
C ASP A 96 -11.93 7.24 -0.04
N GLY A 97 -11.39 7.25 -1.25
CA GLY A 97 -9.98 7.35 -1.57
C GLY A 97 -9.36 8.70 -1.20
N ALA A 98 -8.04 8.81 -1.36
CA ALA A 98 -7.37 10.09 -1.21
C ALA A 98 -7.88 11.08 -2.26
N GLY A 99 -8.01 12.35 -1.89
CA GLY A 99 -8.40 13.43 -2.80
C GLY A 99 -9.91 13.60 -3.06
N VAL A 100 -10.78 12.64 -2.72
CA VAL A 100 -12.26 12.77 -2.85
C VAL A 100 -12.85 13.84 -1.89
N GLY A 101 -12.09 14.24 -0.87
CA GLY A 101 -12.53 15.26 0.09
C GLY A 101 -13.15 14.70 1.38
N LYS A 102 -12.68 13.54 1.85
CA LYS A 102 -13.10 12.91 3.12
C LYS A 102 -13.14 13.89 4.31
N GLY A 103 -12.12 14.74 4.45
CA GLY A 103 -12.05 15.71 5.54
C GLY A 103 -13.22 16.70 5.53
N ARG A 104 -13.63 17.18 4.35
CA ARG A 104 -14.84 18.01 4.19
C ARG A 104 -16.13 17.23 4.47
N THR A 105 -16.21 15.95 4.07
CA THR A 105 -17.35 15.09 4.41
C THR A 105 -17.48 14.94 5.93
N VAL A 106 -16.37 14.66 6.62
CA VAL A 106 -16.31 14.56 8.08
C VAL A 106 -16.71 15.90 8.74
N ALA A 107 -16.18 17.02 8.26
CA ALA A 107 -16.55 18.34 8.72
C ALA A 107 -18.06 18.61 8.54
N GLY A 108 -18.64 18.15 7.42
CA GLY A 108 -20.08 18.24 7.15
C GLY A 108 -20.93 17.42 8.12
N ILE A 109 -20.49 16.21 8.49
CA ILE A 109 -21.16 15.39 9.53
C ILE A 109 -21.13 16.11 10.89
N ILE A 110 -19.98 16.71 11.24
CA ILE A 110 -19.84 17.49 12.48
C ILE A 110 -20.78 18.71 12.44
N LEU A 111 -20.82 19.44 11.32
CA LEU A 111 -21.68 20.61 11.16
C LEU A 111 -23.16 20.25 11.26
N GLU A 112 -23.63 19.20 10.59
CA GLU A 112 -25.01 18.70 10.70
C GLU A 112 -25.38 18.43 12.17
N ASN A 113 -24.52 17.71 12.88
CA ASN A 113 -24.75 17.41 14.30
C ASN A 113 -24.72 18.68 15.17
N TYR A 114 -23.85 19.64 14.86
CA TYR A 114 -23.77 20.93 15.55
C TYR A 114 -25.03 21.77 15.36
N LEU A 115 -25.62 21.77 14.15
CA LEU A 115 -26.90 22.41 13.84
C LEU A 115 -28.08 21.73 14.55
N ARG A 116 -28.01 20.41 14.74
CA ARG A 116 -28.96 19.61 15.52
C ARG A 116 -28.79 19.73 17.04
N GLY A 117 -27.96 20.66 17.53
CA GLY A 117 -27.76 20.95 18.94
C GLY A 117 -26.65 20.14 19.63
N ARG A 118 -25.97 19.24 18.92
CA ARG A 118 -24.87 18.43 19.49
C ARG A 118 -23.55 19.19 19.34
N LYS A 119 -23.26 20.03 20.34
CA LYS A 119 -22.17 21.02 20.29
C LYS A 119 -20.76 20.47 20.56
N LYS A 120 -20.62 19.19 20.93
CA LYS A 120 -19.34 18.55 21.25
C LYS A 120 -19.05 17.41 20.29
N SER A 121 -17.88 17.43 19.65
CA SER A 121 -17.40 16.35 18.77
C SER A 121 -15.95 15.98 19.08
N LEU A 122 -15.61 14.69 18.93
CA LEU A 122 -14.25 14.17 19.04
C LEU A 122 -13.68 13.88 17.66
N TRP A 123 -12.47 14.37 17.36
CA TRP A 123 -11.76 14.07 16.12
C TRP A 123 -10.39 13.47 16.44
N PHE A 124 -10.26 12.16 16.21
CA PHE A 124 -9.00 11.43 16.37
C PHE A 124 -8.29 11.26 15.04
N SER A 125 -7.00 11.59 14.99
CA SER A 125 -6.17 11.40 13.80
C SER A 125 -4.72 11.00 14.16
N VAL A 126 -3.84 10.89 13.17
CA VAL A 126 -2.49 10.33 13.32
C VAL A 126 -1.47 11.33 13.89
N SER A 127 -1.55 12.59 13.46
CA SER A 127 -0.66 13.68 13.91
C SER A 127 -1.46 14.86 14.45
N ASN A 128 -0.83 15.66 15.32
CA ASN A 128 -1.40 16.93 15.78
C ASN A 128 -1.48 17.96 14.64
N ASP A 129 -0.67 17.84 13.59
CA ASP A 129 -0.63 18.80 12.48
C ASP A 129 -1.91 18.77 11.63
N LEU A 130 -2.54 17.60 11.57
CA LEU A 130 -3.83 17.39 10.89
C LEU A 130 -4.97 18.19 11.55
N LYS A 131 -4.72 18.82 12.70
CA LYS A 131 -5.62 19.81 13.30
C LYS A 131 -5.83 21.00 12.37
N TYR A 132 -4.77 21.48 11.71
CA TYR A 132 -4.88 22.61 10.77
C TYR A 132 -5.62 22.20 9.49
N ASP A 133 -5.48 20.94 9.06
CA ASP A 133 -6.32 20.39 7.99
C ASP A 133 -7.79 20.32 8.41
N ALA A 134 -8.10 19.88 9.63
CA ALA A 134 -9.48 19.87 10.15
C ALA A 134 -10.08 21.28 10.26
N GLU A 135 -9.30 22.27 10.73
CA GLU A 135 -9.71 23.68 10.76
C GLU A 135 -9.95 24.24 9.35
N ARG A 136 -9.08 23.90 8.40
CA ARG A 136 -9.26 24.27 6.99
C ARG A 136 -10.52 23.62 6.43
N ASP A 137 -10.75 22.34 6.67
CA ASP A 137 -11.89 21.61 6.11
C ASP A 137 -13.22 22.13 6.67
N LEU A 138 -13.27 22.56 7.94
CA LEU A 138 -14.42 23.28 8.52
C LEU A 138 -14.61 24.66 7.89
N ARG A 139 -13.53 25.42 7.68
CA ARG A 139 -13.57 26.72 7.02
C ARG A 139 -14.02 26.62 5.57
N ASP A 140 -13.52 25.62 4.85
CA ASP A 140 -13.85 25.35 3.46
C ASP A 140 -15.34 25.05 3.28
N ILE A 141 -16.06 24.66 4.35
CA ILE A 141 -17.50 24.42 4.35
C ILE A 141 -18.33 25.53 5.04
N ASP A 142 -17.74 26.71 5.21
CA ASP A 142 -18.34 27.87 5.90
C ASP A 142 -18.74 27.60 7.38
N ALA A 143 -18.15 26.59 8.04
CA ALA A 143 -18.41 26.24 9.43
C ALA A 143 -17.54 27.02 10.43
N LEU A 144 -17.39 28.34 10.24
CA LEU A 144 -16.50 29.20 11.05
C LEU A 144 -16.85 29.25 12.54
N GLY A 145 -18.09 28.92 12.92
CA GLY A 145 -18.55 28.89 14.31
C GLY A 145 -18.07 27.70 15.14
N ILE A 146 -17.42 26.71 14.53
CA ILE A 146 -16.98 25.48 15.22
C ILE A 146 -15.48 25.56 15.51
N ALA A 147 -15.12 25.82 16.78
CA ALA A 147 -13.73 25.88 17.22
C ALA A 147 -13.08 24.49 17.29
N VAL A 148 -11.80 24.38 16.91
CA VAL A 148 -11.01 23.15 17.02
C VAL A 148 -9.97 23.28 18.13
N HIS A 149 -10.13 22.50 19.20
CA HIS A 149 -9.30 22.51 20.40
C HIS A 149 -8.32 21.34 20.37
N ALA A 150 -7.02 21.62 20.44
CA ALA A 150 -6.01 20.55 20.47
C ALA A 150 -5.84 20.02 21.90
N LEU A 151 -6.11 18.74 22.14
CA LEU A 151 -5.96 18.10 23.45
C LEU A 151 -4.54 18.25 24.02
N SER A 152 -3.52 18.27 23.16
CA SER A 152 -2.12 18.46 23.54
C SER A 152 -1.84 19.83 24.18
N LYS A 153 -2.64 20.86 23.87
CA LYS A 153 -2.52 22.21 24.46
C LYS A 153 -3.35 22.36 25.75
N ILE A 154 -4.27 21.44 26.03
CA ILE A 154 -5.10 21.44 27.24
C ILE A 154 -4.36 20.69 28.35
N LYS A 155 -4.27 21.31 29.54
CA LYS A 155 -3.62 20.72 30.72
C LYS A 155 -4.42 19.52 31.23
N TYR A 156 -3.77 18.59 31.92
CA TYR A 156 -4.47 17.47 32.56
C TYR A 156 -5.41 17.99 33.65
N GLY A 157 -6.66 17.51 33.65
CA GLY A 157 -7.70 17.93 34.59
C GLY A 157 -8.38 19.27 34.27
N ASP A 158 -7.92 19.97 33.23
CA ASP A 158 -8.64 21.11 32.69
C ASP A 158 -9.73 20.61 31.72
N ASN A 159 -10.98 20.73 32.15
CA ASN A 159 -12.18 20.40 31.37
C ASN A 159 -13.01 21.66 31.11
N THR A 160 -12.37 22.83 31.01
CA THR A 160 -13.06 24.09 30.65
C THR A 160 -14.02 23.82 29.48
N THR A 161 -15.29 24.15 29.69
CA THR A 161 -16.45 23.76 28.87
C THR A 161 -16.44 24.46 27.52
N SER A 162 -15.51 24.10 26.65
CA SER A 162 -15.41 24.62 25.30
C SER A 162 -16.20 23.72 24.35
N GLU A 163 -17.27 24.27 23.78
CA GLU A 163 -17.97 23.68 22.64
C GLU A 163 -17.05 23.61 21.41
N GLY A 164 -17.39 22.71 20.47
CA GLY A 164 -16.68 22.50 19.22
C GLY A 164 -16.06 21.11 19.11
N VAL A 165 -14.94 21.04 18.40
CA VAL A 165 -14.19 19.81 18.11
C VAL A 165 -13.01 19.70 19.06
N LEU A 166 -12.96 18.63 19.85
CA LEU A 166 -11.75 18.25 20.57
C LEU A 166 -10.90 17.33 19.68
N PHE A 167 -9.79 17.87 19.19
CA PHE A 167 -8.86 17.19 18.30
C PHE A 167 -7.75 16.50 19.10
N ALA A 168 -7.52 15.22 18.86
CA ALA A 168 -6.51 14.42 19.57
C ALA A 168 -5.83 13.40 18.65
N THR A 169 -4.61 13.01 18.99
CA THR A 169 -3.94 11.90 18.28
C THR A 169 -4.30 10.56 18.91
N TYR A 170 -4.23 9.47 18.14
CA TYR A 170 -4.36 8.12 18.71
C TYR A 170 -3.32 7.83 19.80
N SER A 171 -2.12 8.40 19.69
CA SER A 171 -1.08 8.29 20.72
C SER A 171 -1.42 9.08 21.98
N ALA A 172 -2.21 10.15 21.90
CA ALA A 172 -2.64 10.91 23.06
C ALA A 172 -3.61 10.10 23.93
N LEU A 173 -4.42 9.19 23.37
CA LEU A 173 -5.35 8.35 24.12
C LEU A 173 -4.67 7.50 25.21
N ILE A 174 -3.45 7.05 24.94
CA ILE A 174 -2.64 6.24 25.88
C ILE A 174 -1.75 7.09 26.80
N GLY A 175 -1.88 8.42 26.75
CA GLY A 175 -1.08 9.34 27.55
C GLY A 175 -1.45 9.32 29.03
N GLU A 176 -0.43 9.27 29.90
CA GLU A 176 -0.56 9.37 31.35
C GLU A 176 0.26 10.53 31.93
N SER A 177 -0.30 11.22 32.92
CA SER A 177 0.41 12.25 33.70
C SER A 177 1.37 11.63 34.72
N GLN A 178 2.55 12.22 34.88
CA GLN A 178 3.55 11.84 35.89
C GLN A 178 3.25 12.45 37.27
N ALA A 179 2.46 13.52 37.34
CA ALA A 179 2.01 14.13 38.58
C ALA A 179 0.74 13.41 39.04
N GLY A 180 0.84 12.57 40.08
CA GLY A 180 -0.29 11.77 40.58
C GLY A 180 -1.49 12.62 40.99
N GLY A 181 -2.68 12.26 40.50
CA GLY A 181 -3.98 12.92 40.79
C GLY A 181 -5.16 12.20 40.10
N GLN A 182 -6.41 12.68 40.32
CA GLN A 182 -7.64 12.06 39.79
C GLN A 182 -7.68 11.96 38.24
N HIS A 183 -6.99 12.86 37.51
CA HIS A 183 -6.92 12.89 36.04
C HIS A 183 -5.61 12.28 35.51
N ARG A 184 -5.32 11.03 35.90
CA ARG A 184 -4.07 10.35 35.55
C ARG A 184 -3.93 10.05 34.05
N THR A 185 -5.03 9.84 33.33
CA THR A 185 -5.01 9.38 31.93
C THR A 185 -5.80 10.33 31.01
N ARG A 186 -5.34 10.50 29.77
CA ARG A 186 -6.03 11.34 28.77
C ARG A 186 -7.40 10.81 28.39
N ILE A 187 -7.58 9.48 28.32
CA ILE A 187 -8.90 8.89 28.05
C ILE A 187 -9.93 9.29 29.12
N ARG A 188 -9.55 9.34 30.40
CA ARG A 188 -10.46 9.77 31.47
C ARG A 188 -10.85 11.24 31.32
N GLN A 189 -9.89 12.10 31.00
CA GLN A 189 -10.16 13.51 30.72
C GLN A 189 -11.15 13.70 29.56
N ILE A 190 -10.99 12.93 28.48
CA ILE A 190 -11.92 12.94 27.33
C ILE A 190 -13.32 12.52 27.77
N LEU A 191 -13.44 11.44 28.55
CA LEU A 191 -14.74 10.96 29.04
C LEU A 191 -15.44 11.98 29.94
N GLU A 192 -14.70 12.65 30.81
CA GLU A 192 -15.23 13.73 31.66
C GLU A 192 -15.66 14.95 30.83
N TRP A 193 -14.91 15.30 29.78
CA TRP A 193 -15.31 16.35 28.84
C TRP A 193 -16.58 15.99 28.05
N CYS A 194 -16.72 14.73 27.65
CA CYS A 194 -17.92 14.19 26.99
C CYS A 194 -19.15 14.23 27.90
N GLY A 195 -18.99 13.91 29.19
CA GLY A 195 -20.09 13.75 30.14
C GLY A 195 -20.79 12.38 30.03
N GLU A 196 -21.75 12.11 30.92
CA GLU A 196 -22.37 10.79 31.06
C GLU A 196 -23.32 10.42 29.90
N ALA A 197 -23.96 11.42 29.26
CA ALA A 197 -24.97 11.22 28.21
C ALA A 197 -24.48 11.69 26.82
N PHE A 198 -23.20 11.47 26.51
CA PHE A 198 -22.63 11.94 25.25
C PHE A 198 -23.22 11.22 24.04
N ASP A 199 -23.92 11.99 23.19
CA ASP A 199 -24.46 11.54 21.90
C ASP A 199 -23.78 12.24 20.70
N GLY A 200 -22.70 12.99 20.94
CA GLY A 200 -21.94 13.69 19.91
C GLY A 200 -21.21 12.76 18.93
N VAL A 201 -20.55 13.37 17.94
CA VAL A 201 -19.81 12.63 16.90
C VAL A 201 -18.43 12.24 17.41
N ILE A 202 -18.01 11.01 17.12
CA ILE A 202 -16.65 10.51 17.29
C ILE A 202 -16.11 10.13 15.91
N VAL A 203 -15.13 10.87 15.45
CA VAL A 203 -14.43 10.61 14.19
C VAL A 203 -13.13 9.89 14.49
N PHE A 204 -12.97 8.71 13.88
CA PHE A 204 -11.70 8.01 13.78
C PHE A 204 -11.17 8.17 12.36
N ASP A 205 -10.34 9.20 12.17
CA ASP A 205 -9.70 9.52 10.89
C ASP A 205 -8.37 8.77 10.73
N GLU A 206 -8.13 8.23 9.53
CA GLU A 206 -7.02 7.30 9.24
C GLU A 206 -6.98 6.12 10.22
N CYS A 207 -8.17 5.58 10.53
CA CYS A 207 -8.38 4.59 11.57
C CYS A 207 -7.69 3.24 11.33
N HIS A 208 -7.17 2.99 10.12
CA HIS A 208 -6.28 1.85 9.82
C HIS A 208 -5.06 1.77 10.75
N LYS A 209 -4.65 2.87 11.41
CA LYS A 209 -3.61 2.82 12.46
C LYS A 209 -4.01 1.96 13.66
N ALA A 210 -5.30 1.85 13.96
CA ALA A 210 -5.85 1.03 15.05
C ALA A 210 -6.05 -0.45 14.68
N LYS A 211 -5.61 -0.90 13.48
CA LYS A 211 -5.81 -2.28 12.98
C LYS A 211 -5.38 -3.41 13.94
N ASN A 212 -4.41 -3.14 14.80
CA ASN A 212 -3.92 -4.09 15.80
C ASN A 212 -4.64 -3.91 17.16
N ALA A 213 -5.98 -3.87 17.15
CA ALA A 213 -6.75 -3.45 18.32
C ALA A 213 -6.67 -4.41 19.51
N SER A 214 -6.48 -5.70 19.26
CA SER A 214 -6.29 -6.71 20.29
C SER A 214 -4.89 -6.69 20.93
N SER A 215 -3.87 -6.28 20.18
CA SER A 215 -2.46 -6.43 20.58
C SER A 215 -1.77 -5.12 20.98
N THR A 216 -2.33 -3.95 20.67
CA THR A 216 -1.74 -2.64 21.00
C THR A 216 -2.53 -1.92 22.09
N LYS A 217 -1.82 -1.20 22.98
CA LYS A 217 -2.46 -0.31 23.98
C LYS A 217 -3.39 0.71 23.31
N MET A 218 -2.99 1.21 22.16
CA MET A 218 -3.72 2.19 21.38
C MET A 218 -5.07 1.67 20.90
N GLY A 219 -5.11 0.51 20.22
CA GLY A 219 -6.40 0.01 19.73
C GLY A 219 -7.30 -0.54 20.84
N LYS A 220 -6.74 -1.01 21.98
CA LYS A 220 -7.53 -1.26 23.20
C LYS A 220 -8.20 0.01 23.73
N ALA A 221 -7.48 1.15 23.73
CA ALA A 221 -8.04 2.42 24.16
C ALA A 221 -9.15 2.93 23.21
N VAL A 222 -9.03 2.68 21.91
CA VAL A 222 -10.09 2.99 20.92
C VAL A 222 -11.36 2.16 21.19
N LEU A 223 -11.22 0.86 21.44
CA LEU A 223 -12.35 0.00 21.81
C LEU A 223 -12.97 0.40 23.16
N ASP A 224 -12.14 0.69 24.17
CA ASP A 224 -12.58 1.12 25.49
C ASP A 224 -13.38 2.43 25.45
N LEU A 225 -12.95 3.41 24.64
CA LEU A 225 -13.67 4.66 24.43
C LEU A 225 -15.07 4.43 23.84
N GLN A 226 -15.17 3.57 22.81
CA GLN A 226 -16.44 3.25 22.17
C GLN A 226 -17.42 2.51 23.10
N ASN A 227 -16.90 1.64 23.96
CA ASN A 227 -17.69 0.92 24.94
C ASN A 227 -18.22 1.83 26.05
N LYS A 228 -17.44 2.82 26.47
CA LYS A 228 -17.83 3.80 27.50
C LYS A 228 -18.76 4.89 26.99
N LEU A 229 -18.82 5.11 25.67
CA LEU A 229 -19.72 6.08 25.03
C LEU A 229 -20.72 5.35 24.10
N PRO A 230 -21.66 4.57 24.65
CA PRO A 230 -22.52 3.68 23.86
C PRO A 230 -23.49 4.42 22.94
N LEU A 231 -23.86 5.67 23.23
CA LEU A 231 -24.79 6.45 22.41
C LEU A 231 -24.10 7.40 21.42
N ALA A 232 -22.76 7.42 21.39
CA ALA A 232 -21.99 8.26 20.50
C ALA A 232 -22.16 7.86 19.02
N ARG A 233 -22.06 8.86 18.14
CA ARG A 233 -22.18 8.73 16.69
C ARG A 233 -20.80 8.50 16.07
N VAL A 234 -20.48 7.23 15.78
CA VAL A 234 -19.13 6.85 15.35
C VAL A 234 -19.01 6.93 13.82
N VAL A 235 -17.97 7.61 13.36
CA VAL A 235 -17.56 7.65 11.95
C VAL A 235 -16.14 7.11 11.84
N TYR A 236 -15.97 6.07 11.04
CA TYR A 236 -14.66 5.55 10.65
C TYR A 236 -14.32 6.14 9.29
N ALA A 237 -13.20 6.85 9.18
CA ALA A 237 -12.74 7.40 7.91
C ALA A 237 -11.40 6.75 7.53
N SER A 238 -11.43 5.83 6.56
CA SER A 238 -10.23 5.13 6.08
C SER A 238 -10.45 4.50 4.72
N ALA A 239 -9.66 4.93 3.73
CA ALA A 239 -9.70 4.39 2.36
C ALA A 239 -9.39 2.89 2.28
N THR A 240 -8.64 2.35 3.24
CA THR A 240 -8.23 0.94 3.30
C THR A 240 -8.93 0.17 4.42
N GLY A 241 -10.00 0.73 4.97
CA GLY A 241 -10.70 0.18 6.15
C GLY A 241 -11.33 -1.20 5.89
N ALA A 242 -11.87 -1.39 4.69
CA ALA A 242 -12.54 -2.62 4.25
C ALA A 242 -11.74 -3.41 3.20
N SER A 243 -10.40 -3.26 3.17
CA SER A 243 -9.55 -3.98 2.21
C SER A 243 -9.04 -5.33 2.76
N GLU A 244 -8.78 -5.43 4.06
CA GLU A 244 -8.35 -6.67 4.71
C GLU A 244 -9.24 -6.93 5.93
N PRO A 245 -9.79 -8.15 6.10
CA PRO A 245 -10.69 -8.45 7.22
C PRO A 245 -10.06 -8.18 8.58
N ARG A 246 -8.76 -8.44 8.72
CA ARG A 246 -7.97 -8.19 9.96
C ARG A 246 -7.98 -6.72 10.38
N ASN A 247 -8.10 -5.80 9.42
CA ASN A 247 -8.07 -4.36 9.68
C ASN A 247 -9.42 -3.82 10.18
N MET A 248 -10.46 -4.65 10.27
CA MET A 248 -11.79 -4.23 10.69
C MET A 248 -12.04 -4.35 12.20
N ILE A 249 -11.16 -5.01 12.96
CA ILE A 249 -11.40 -5.35 14.39
C ILE A 249 -11.86 -4.19 15.29
N TYR A 250 -11.43 -2.95 15.03
CA TYR A 250 -11.82 -1.77 15.82
C TYR A 250 -13.17 -1.17 15.40
N MET A 251 -13.73 -1.61 14.27
CA MET A 251 -14.98 -1.14 13.68
C MET A 251 -16.20 -1.91 14.20
N SER A 252 -16.21 -2.24 15.50
CA SER A 252 -17.28 -3.05 16.11
C SER A 252 -18.68 -2.44 15.95
N ARG A 253 -18.77 -1.12 15.79
CA ARG A 253 -20.04 -0.39 15.62
C ARG A 253 -20.67 -0.53 14.24
N LEU A 254 -20.02 -1.20 13.28
CA LEU A 254 -20.66 -1.52 12.00
C LEU A 254 -21.75 -2.58 12.15
N GLY A 255 -21.70 -3.41 13.20
CA GLY A 255 -22.73 -4.42 13.45
C GLY A 255 -22.62 -5.66 12.54
N ILE A 256 -21.43 -5.96 12.01
CA ILE A 256 -21.16 -7.16 11.19
C ILE A 256 -21.01 -8.40 12.08
N TRP A 257 -20.52 -8.22 13.31
CA TRP A 257 -20.39 -9.26 14.33
C TRP A 257 -20.92 -8.75 15.67
N GLY A 258 -21.22 -9.69 16.58
CA GLY A 258 -21.79 -9.44 17.90
C GLY A 258 -23.23 -9.91 18.03
N ASP A 259 -23.90 -9.48 19.10
CA ASP A 259 -25.27 -9.90 19.42
C ASP A 259 -26.24 -9.55 18.29
N GLY A 260 -27.06 -10.53 17.89
CA GLY A 260 -28.03 -10.38 16.80
C GLY A 260 -27.46 -10.49 15.39
N THR A 261 -26.19 -10.86 15.23
CA THR A 261 -25.54 -11.05 13.92
C THR A 261 -25.16 -12.52 13.67
N PRO A 262 -24.87 -12.93 12.41
CA PRO A 262 -24.43 -14.29 12.10
C PRO A 262 -23.10 -14.70 12.75
N PHE A 263 -22.26 -13.73 13.10
CA PHE A 263 -20.93 -13.96 13.70
C PHE A 263 -20.91 -13.44 15.14
N ARG A 264 -20.76 -14.31 16.13
CA ARG A 264 -20.78 -13.86 17.54
C ARG A 264 -19.53 -13.07 17.91
N THR A 265 -18.41 -13.42 17.30
CA THR A 265 -17.10 -12.83 17.58
C THR A 265 -16.39 -12.40 16.30
N PHE A 266 -15.43 -11.48 16.44
CA PHE A 266 -14.60 -11.06 15.31
C PHE A 266 -13.73 -12.21 14.78
N GLU A 267 -13.28 -13.12 15.65
CA GLU A 267 -12.49 -14.29 15.27
C GLU A 267 -13.27 -15.26 14.37
N GLU A 268 -14.57 -15.46 14.64
CA GLU A 268 -15.46 -16.26 13.78
C GLU A 268 -15.64 -15.62 12.40
N PHE A 269 -15.90 -14.31 12.36
CA PHE A 269 -15.96 -13.54 11.12
C PHE A 269 -14.66 -13.65 10.33
N LEU A 270 -13.51 -13.40 10.97
CA LEU A 270 -12.20 -13.45 10.35
C LEU A 270 -11.92 -14.84 9.74
N HIS A 271 -12.19 -15.91 10.48
CA HIS A 271 -11.99 -17.27 9.99
C HIS A 271 -12.87 -17.59 8.77
N ALA A 272 -14.13 -17.15 8.79
CA ALA A 272 -15.06 -17.37 7.68
C ALA A 272 -14.61 -16.67 6.39
N ILE A 273 -14.13 -15.43 6.49
CA ILE A 273 -13.66 -14.66 5.33
C ILE A 273 -12.31 -15.18 4.81
N GLU A 274 -11.34 -15.45 5.70
CA GLU A 274 -10.03 -15.97 5.28
C GLU A 274 -10.11 -17.33 4.56
N LYS A 275 -11.04 -18.19 4.96
CA LYS A 275 -11.27 -19.48 4.30
C LYS A 275 -11.80 -19.34 2.87
N ARG A 276 -12.54 -18.27 2.58
CA ARG A 276 -13.24 -18.05 1.30
C ARG A 276 -12.46 -17.16 0.32
N GLY A 277 -11.28 -16.66 0.71
CA GLY A 277 -10.38 -15.92 -0.18
C GLY A 277 -10.79 -14.46 -0.43
N VAL A 278 -10.19 -13.86 -1.47
CA VAL A 278 -10.25 -12.40 -1.72
C VAL A 278 -11.66 -11.93 -2.10
N GLY A 279 -12.41 -12.72 -2.88
CA GLY A 279 -13.78 -12.37 -3.29
C GLY A 279 -14.77 -12.30 -2.12
N ALA A 280 -14.52 -12.98 -1.00
CA ALA A 280 -15.39 -12.90 0.16
C ALA A 280 -15.39 -11.51 0.81
N MET A 281 -14.25 -10.79 0.76
CA MET A 281 -14.18 -9.43 1.29
C MET A 281 -14.95 -8.44 0.42
N GLU A 282 -14.97 -8.65 -0.90
CA GLU A 282 -15.74 -7.83 -1.84
C GLU A 282 -17.25 -8.01 -1.61
N ILE A 283 -17.70 -9.24 -1.31
CA ILE A 283 -19.09 -9.52 -0.94
C ILE A 283 -19.47 -8.79 0.35
N VAL A 284 -18.62 -8.83 1.37
CA VAL A 284 -18.84 -8.08 2.62
C VAL A 284 -18.95 -6.58 2.34
N ALA A 285 -18.09 -6.04 1.47
CA ALA A 285 -18.15 -4.63 1.10
C ALA A 285 -19.45 -4.26 0.37
N MET A 286 -19.96 -5.13 -0.53
CA MET A 286 -21.25 -4.95 -1.18
C MET A 286 -22.41 -4.96 -0.18
N ASP A 287 -22.45 -5.94 0.73
CA ASP A 287 -23.47 -6.03 1.79
C ASP A 287 -23.46 -4.80 2.70
N MET A 288 -22.27 -4.30 3.06
CA MET A 288 -22.13 -3.06 3.83
C MET A 288 -22.65 -1.82 3.09
N LYS A 289 -22.49 -1.75 1.76
CA LYS A 289 -23.03 -0.66 0.92
C LYS A 289 -24.55 -0.70 0.87
N VAL A 290 -25.13 -1.87 0.60
CA VAL A 290 -26.59 -2.09 0.57
C VAL A 290 -27.23 -1.78 1.92
N SER A 291 -26.53 -2.12 3.01
CA SER A 291 -26.98 -1.84 4.37
C SER A 291 -26.86 -0.37 4.78
N GLY A 292 -26.29 0.49 3.93
CA GLY A 292 -26.10 1.92 4.22
C GLY A 292 -25.06 2.22 5.30
N MET A 293 -24.20 1.25 5.65
CA MET A 293 -23.14 1.43 6.66
C MET A 293 -21.78 1.79 6.05
N TYR A 294 -21.65 1.72 4.73
CA TYR A 294 -20.39 1.90 4.01
C TYR A 294 -20.56 2.63 2.69
N ILE A 295 -19.63 3.55 2.41
CA ILE A 295 -19.46 4.12 1.09
C ILE A 295 -17.98 4.20 0.76
N ALA A 296 -17.59 3.82 -0.46
CA ALA A 296 -16.21 3.91 -0.90
C ALA A 296 -16.11 4.24 -2.38
N ARG A 297 -15.55 5.41 -2.65
CA ARG A 297 -15.35 5.96 -3.99
C ARG A 297 -13.94 6.50 -4.11
N GLN A 298 -13.43 6.67 -5.31
CA GLN A 298 -12.07 7.14 -5.55
C GLN A 298 -12.06 8.19 -6.65
N LEU A 299 -11.05 9.08 -6.63
CA LEU A 299 -10.83 9.95 -7.78
C LEU A 299 -10.41 9.09 -8.97
N SER A 300 -10.97 9.39 -10.14
CA SER A 300 -10.56 8.75 -11.37
C SER A 300 -9.10 9.08 -11.67
N PHE A 301 -8.34 8.09 -12.10
CA PHE A 301 -6.99 8.27 -12.65
C PHE A 301 -7.01 8.72 -14.12
N SER A 302 -8.16 9.13 -14.66
CA SER A 302 -8.27 9.68 -16.00
C SER A 302 -7.32 10.88 -16.19
N GLY A 303 -6.48 10.82 -17.23
CA GLY A 303 -5.47 11.84 -17.54
C GLY A 303 -4.17 11.75 -16.72
N VAL A 304 -4.10 10.84 -15.74
CA VAL A 304 -2.85 10.51 -15.04
C VAL A 304 -2.04 9.58 -15.93
N THR A 305 -0.77 9.91 -16.14
CA THR A 305 0.15 9.06 -16.94
C THR A 305 1.18 8.41 -16.02
N PHE A 306 1.50 7.14 -16.26
CA PHE A 306 2.51 6.40 -15.52
C PHE A 306 3.67 6.03 -16.43
N ARG A 307 4.89 6.29 -15.98
CA ARG A 307 6.13 5.91 -16.66
C ARG A 307 7.02 5.15 -15.69
N ILE A 308 7.65 4.09 -16.17
CA ILE A 308 8.70 3.38 -15.46
C ILE A 308 10.02 3.69 -16.13
N GLU A 309 10.97 4.19 -15.33
CA GLU A 309 12.35 4.36 -15.73
C GLU A 309 13.16 3.22 -15.10
N GLU A 310 13.58 2.25 -15.93
CA GLU A 310 14.57 1.26 -15.50
C GLU A 310 15.97 1.83 -15.67
N ILE A 311 16.75 1.84 -14.58
CA ILE A 311 18.05 2.49 -14.51
C ILE A 311 19.13 1.42 -14.51
N PRO A 312 19.98 1.36 -15.55
CA PRO A 312 21.11 0.46 -15.59
C PRO A 312 22.15 0.87 -14.53
N LEU A 313 22.85 -0.10 -13.93
CA LEU A 313 23.92 0.21 -13.00
C LEU A 313 25.17 0.60 -13.78
N ALA A 314 25.77 1.73 -13.40
CA ALA A 314 27.09 2.08 -13.91
C ALA A 314 28.09 0.97 -13.53
N PRO A 315 28.99 0.52 -14.44
CA PRO A 315 29.94 -0.55 -14.15
C PRO A 315 30.83 -0.28 -12.92
N ALA A 316 31.12 0.99 -12.63
CA ALA A 316 31.82 1.38 -11.43
C ALA A 316 31.00 1.13 -10.15
N PHE A 317 29.71 1.45 -10.19
CA PHE A 317 28.78 1.22 -9.09
C PHE A 317 28.55 -0.28 -8.86
N GLU A 318 28.43 -1.07 -9.93
CA GLU A 318 28.28 -2.53 -9.84
C GLU A 318 29.46 -3.18 -9.11
N ARG A 319 30.70 -2.74 -9.39
CA ARG A 319 31.91 -3.20 -8.67
C ARG A 319 31.89 -2.85 -7.19
N VAL A 320 31.37 -1.68 -6.81
CA VAL A 320 31.19 -1.30 -5.41
C VAL A 320 30.12 -2.18 -4.76
N TYR A 321 28.99 -2.38 -5.44
CA TYR A 321 27.89 -3.22 -4.98
C TYR A 321 28.34 -4.66 -4.73
N ASN A 322 29.02 -5.29 -5.70
CA ASN A 322 29.49 -6.68 -5.59
C ASN A 322 30.50 -6.84 -4.44
N ARG A 323 31.44 -5.89 -4.27
CA ARG A 323 32.35 -5.89 -3.10
C ARG A 323 31.61 -5.73 -1.78
N ALA A 324 30.57 -4.90 -1.75
CA ALA A 324 29.73 -4.72 -0.58
C ALA A 324 28.92 -5.98 -0.25
N ALA A 325 28.34 -6.66 -1.25
CA ALA A 325 27.67 -7.95 -1.13
C ALA A 325 28.60 -9.01 -0.51
N LEU A 326 29.82 -9.13 -1.02
CA LEU A 326 30.83 -10.05 -0.47
C LEU A 326 31.21 -9.68 0.98
N LEU A 327 31.48 -8.42 1.27
CA LEU A 327 31.90 -8.02 2.62
C LEU A 327 30.77 -8.22 3.64
N VAL A 328 29.55 -7.79 3.31
CA VAL A 328 28.42 -7.74 4.25
C VAL A 328 27.76 -9.12 4.39
N SER A 329 27.49 -9.81 3.29
CA SER A 329 26.77 -11.10 3.32
C SER A 329 27.69 -12.28 3.58
N TRP A 330 28.92 -12.27 3.06
CA TRP A 330 29.84 -13.40 3.27
C TRP A 330 30.73 -13.19 4.49
N VAL A 331 31.58 -12.16 4.46
CA VAL A 331 32.64 -11.97 5.47
C VAL A 331 32.03 -11.63 6.83
N ALA A 332 31.16 -10.63 6.89
CA ALA A 332 30.64 -10.18 8.18
C ALA A 332 29.70 -11.19 8.83
N LEU A 333 28.84 -11.87 8.06
CA LEU A 333 28.00 -12.93 8.62
C LEU A 333 28.87 -14.03 9.26
N GLY A 334 29.91 -14.48 8.56
CA GLY A 334 30.86 -15.47 9.06
C GLY A 334 31.57 -15.01 10.33
N VAL A 335 32.03 -13.76 10.36
CA VAL A 335 32.70 -13.18 11.54
C VAL A 335 31.75 -13.05 12.73
N PHE A 336 30.50 -12.60 12.52
CA PHE A 336 29.49 -12.52 13.58
C PHE A 336 29.12 -13.89 14.14
N GLN A 337 28.99 -14.89 13.26
CA GLN A 337 28.73 -16.28 13.64
C GLN A 337 29.89 -16.83 14.47
N GLN A 338 31.14 -16.69 13.99
CA GLN A 338 32.34 -17.14 14.68
C GLN A 338 32.50 -16.46 16.06
N ALA A 339 32.28 -15.15 16.14
CA ALA A 339 32.34 -14.42 17.41
C ALA A 339 31.24 -14.89 18.39
N ALA A 340 30.02 -15.14 17.90
CA ALA A 340 28.92 -15.66 18.71
C ALA A 340 29.18 -17.09 19.21
N ASP A 341 29.79 -17.93 18.38
CA ASP A 341 30.21 -19.29 18.73
C ASP A 341 31.29 -19.26 19.83
N TRP A 342 32.32 -18.42 19.67
CA TRP A 342 33.41 -18.31 20.63
C TRP A 342 32.99 -17.74 22.00
N ILE A 343 32.02 -16.83 22.02
CA ILE A 343 31.45 -16.31 23.28
C ILE A 343 30.45 -17.31 23.91
N GLY A 344 29.95 -18.28 23.15
CA GLY A 344 28.92 -19.22 23.62
C GLY A 344 27.55 -18.55 23.81
N LEU A 345 27.15 -17.67 22.90
CA LEU A 345 25.82 -17.02 22.96
C LEU A 345 24.68 -18.04 22.80
N GLU A 346 23.97 -18.32 23.90
CA GLU A 346 22.82 -19.25 23.95
C GLU A 346 21.66 -18.81 23.04
N SER A 347 21.33 -17.50 23.02
CA SER A 347 20.27 -16.96 22.18
C SER A 347 20.79 -15.90 21.20
N ARG A 348 20.65 -16.19 19.91
CA ARG A 348 21.12 -15.31 18.81
C ARG A 348 20.00 -14.54 18.13
N LYS A 349 18.75 -14.71 18.59
CA LYS A 349 17.56 -14.12 17.96
C LYS A 349 17.65 -12.59 17.84
N SER A 350 18.10 -11.91 18.91
CA SER A 350 18.28 -10.46 18.91
C SER A 350 19.45 -10.02 18.03
N LEU A 351 20.56 -10.78 18.03
CA LEU A 351 21.73 -10.51 17.20
C LEU A 351 21.37 -10.56 15.72
N TRP A 352 20.75 -11.66 15.28
CA TRP A 352 20.33 -11.83 13.89
C TRP A 352 19.23 -10.86 13.48
N GLY A 353 18.32 -10.52 14.40
CA GLY A 353 17.33 -9.47 14.17
C GLY A 353 18.00 -8.13 13.82
N GLN A 354 19.03 -7.71 14.57
CA GLN A 354 19.76 -6.47 14.30
C GLN A 354 20.62 -6.56 13.04
N PHE A 355 21.32 -7.69 12.83
CA PHE A 355 22.14 -7.91 11.64
C PHE A 355 21.31 -7.81 10.36
N TRP A 356 20.22 -8.56 10.24
CA TRP A 356 19.38 -8.55 9.05
C TRP A 356 18.65 -7.21 8.84
N SER A 357 18.32 -6.50 9.92
CA SER A 357 17.76 -5.14 9.82
C SER A 357 18.78 -4.11 9.33
N ALA A 358 20.06 -4.26 9.69
CA ALA A 358 21.14 -3.43 9.18
C ALA A 358 21.47 -3.78 7.73
N HIS A 359 21.58 -5.08 7.40
CA HIS A 359 21.79 -5.60 6.05
C HIS A 359 20.76 -5.04 5.06
N GLN A 360 19.46 -5.17 5.36
CA GLN A 360 18.39 -4.68 4.49
C GLN A 360 18.48 -3.15 4.27
N ARG A 361 18.75 -2.37 5.32
CA ARG A 361 18.90 -0.91 5.21
C ARG A 361 20.12 -0.51 4.39
N PHE A 362 21.24 -1.24 4.55
CA PHE A 362 22.47 -0.99 3.82
C PHE A 362 22.26 -1.12 2.30
N PHE A 363 21.73 -2.24 1.83
CA PHE A 363 21.50 -2.44 0.40
C PHE A 363 20.40 -1.52 -0.15
N LYS A 364 19.39 -1.18 0.65
CA LYS A 364 18.38 -0.18 0.26
C LYS A 364 19.00 1.18 -0.06
N TYR A 365 19.96 1.64 0.76
CA TYR A 365 20.68 2.88 0.47
C TYR A 365 21.50 2.81 -0.82
N LEU A 366 22.12 1.65 -1.12
CA LEU A 366 22.80 1.46 -2.39
C LEU A 366 21.84 1.52 -3.58
N CYS A 367 20.70 0.84 -3.52
CA CYS A 367 19.72 0.89 -4.62
C CYS A 367 19.20 2.31 -4.87
N VAL A 368 18.94 3.06 -3.79
CA VAL A 368 18.50 4.46 -3.90
C VAL A 368 19.60 5.36 -4.47
N ALA A 369 20.84 5.20 -4.02
CA ALA A 369 21.98 5.96 -4.52
C ALA A 369 22.26 5.72 -6.01
N ALA A 370 22.09 4.49 -6.50
CA ALA A 370 22.27 4.13 -7.91
C ALA A 370 21.39 4.95 -8.88
N LYS A 371 20.28 5.51 -8.38
CA LYS A 371 19.24 6.16 -9.17
C LYS A 371 19.30 7.69 -9.13
N VAL A 372 20.11 8.28 -8.25
CA VAL A 372 20.15 9.74 -8.01
C VAL A 372 20.52 10.52 -9.25
N HIS A 373 21.59 10.12 -9.93
CA HIS A 373 22.10 10.83 -11.10
C HIS A 373 21.03 10.94 -12.20
N ARG A 374 20.44 9.79 -12.59
CA ARG A 374 19.38 9.74 -13.60
C ARG A 374 18.12 10.50 -13.15
N LEU A 375 17.78 10.46 -11.87
CA LEU A 375 16.67 11.25 -11.34
C LEU A 375 16.89 12.76 -11.50
N VAL A 376 18.10 13.26 -11.23
CA VAL A 376 18.43 14.68 -11.37
C VAL A 376 18.34 15.13 -12.83
N GLU A 377 18.83 14.32 -13.76
CA GLU A 377 18.67 14.56 -15.20
C GLU A 377 17.20 14.70 -15.59
N LEU A 378 16.39 13.69 -15.24
CA LEU A 378 14.95 13.68 -15.51
C LEU A 378 14.26 14.89 -14.87
N ALA A 379 14.59 15.23 -13.63
CA ALA A 379 14.02 16.38 -12.96
C ALA A 379 14.33 17.68 -13.72
N ARG A 380 15.57 17.88 -14.17
CA ARG A 380 15.97 19.05 -14.96
C ARG A 380 15.27 19.09 -16.32
N GLU A 381 15.13 17.94 -17.00
CA GLU A 381 14.39 17.82 -18.26
C GLU A 381 12.92 18.24 -18.11
N GLU A 382 12.24 17.77 -17.07
CA GLU A 382 10.82 18.11 -16.84
C GLU A 382 10.64 19.57 -16.36
N LEU A 383 11.57 20.11 -15.57
CA LEU A 383 11.59 21.53 -15.23
C LEU A 383 11.78 22.42 -16.46
N ALA A 384 12.63 22.01 -17.41
CA ALA A 384 12.82 22.73 -18.68
C ALA A 384 11.56 22.73 -19.57
N ARG A 385 10.63 21.79 -19.34
CA ARG A 385 9.30 21.72 -19.99
C ARG A 385 8.21 22.49 -19.22
N ASP A 386 8.59 23.41 -18.34
CA ASP A 386 7.70 24.23 -17.48
C ASP A 386 6.78 23.38 -16.57
N LYS A 387 7.25 22.20 -16.16
CA LYS A 387 6.56 21.35 -15.16
C LYS A 387 7.16 21.57 -13.77
N CYS A 388 6.44 21.12 -12.74
CA CYS A 388 6.92 21.10 -11.36
C CYS A 388 7.21 19.68 -10.92
N VAL A 389 8.31 19.47 -10.21
CA VAL A 389 8.79 18.14 -9.83
C VAL A 389 8.52 17.87 -8.35
N VAL A 390 7.98 16.70 -8.03
CA VAL A 390 7.81 16.20 -6.66
C VAL A 390 8.56 14.88 -6.55
N ILE A 391 9.53 14.80 -5.64
CA ILE A 391 10.35 13.60 -5.44
C ILE A 391 9.95 12.95 -4.13
N GLY A 392 9.58 11.69 -4.19
CA GLY A 392 9.25 10.89 -3.02
C GLY A 392 10.35 9.91 -2.63
N LEU A 393 10.71 9.93 -1.35
CA LEU A 393 11.62 8.95 -0.72
C LEU A 393 11.08 8.51 0.64
N GLN A 394 11.60 7.41 1.18
CA GLN A 394 11.24 6.95 2.53
C GLN A 394 12.33 7.27 3.55
N SER A 395 13.60 7.10 3.18
CA SER A 395 14.72 7.10 4.11
C SER A 395 15.54 8.38 4.00
N THR A 396 15.69 9.12 5.12
CA THR A 396 16.30 10.46 5.13
C THR A 396 17.76 10.51 5.60
N GLY A 397 18.31 9.42 6.17
CA GLY A 397 19.71 9.31 6.59
C GLY A 397 20.16 10.15 7.80
N GLU A 398 19.33 11.07 8.32
CA GLU A 398 19.72 12.07 9.34
C GLU A 398 20.35 11.51 10.62
N ALA A 399 19.83 10.38 11.12
CA ALA A 399 20.29 9.81 12.38
C ALA A 399 21.80 9.57 12.36
N ARG A 400 22.36 9.18 11.21
CA ARG A 400 23.80 8.97 11.06
C ARG A 400 24.57 10.27 10.96
N THR A 401 24.06 11.26 10.21
CA THR A 401 24.69 12.58 10.11
C THR A 401 24.93 13.17 11.50
N ARG A 402 23.96 13.03 12.42
CA ARG A 402 24.11 13.49 13.81
C ARG A 402 25.17 12.71 14.59
N GLU A 403 25.18 11.37 14.49
CA GLU A 403 26.22 10.57 15.15
C GLU A 403 27.64 10.98 14.71
N VAL A 404 27.85 11.20 13.40
CA VAL A 404 29.17 11.62 12.88
C VAL A 404 29.52 13.04 13.32
N LEU A 405 28.53 13.94 13.37
CA LEU A 405 28.71 15.29 13.86
C LEU A 405 29.14 15.31 15.34
N ASP A 406 28.51 14.46 16.16
CA ASP A 406 28.88 14.27 17.57
C ASP A 406 30.27 13.62 17.73
N GLU A 407 30.66 12.71 16.83
CA GLU A 407 31.98 12.06 16.81
C GLU A 407 33.11 13.03 16.39
N LYS A 408 32.82 14.06 15.59
CA LYS A 408 33.78 15.01 15.00
C LYS A 408 33.68 16.44 15.57
N ASP A 409 33.17 16.61 16.78
CA ASP A 409 33.03 17.92 17.47
C ASP A 409 32.38 19.02 16.59
N GLY A 410 31.39 18.65 15.77
CA GLY A 410 30.66 19.59 14.92
C GLY A 410 31.28 19.89 13.55
N GLN A 411 32.42 19.27 13.19
CA GLN A 411 33.08 19.49 11.89
C GLN A 411 32.82 18.33 10.92
N LEU A 412 32.52 18.67 9.66
CA LEU A 412 32.33 17.73 8.57
C LEU A 412 33.20 18.13 7.38
N ASP A 413 33.88 17.15 6.79
CA ASP A 413 34.77 17.37 5.63
C ASP A 413 34.07 17.03 4.31
N CYS A 414 33.01 16.20 4.37
CA CYS A 414 32.22 15.75 3.22
C CYS A 414 30.81 15.31 3.67
N PHE A 415 29.94 15.03 2.68
CA PHE A 415 28.66 14.38 2.95
C PHE A 415 28.86 12.99 3.58
N VAL A 416 28.05 12.67 4.58
CA VAL A 416 28.20 11.43 5.37
C VAL A 416 27.52 10.26 4.65
N SER A 417 28.23 9.14 4.45
CA SER A 417 27.61 7.92 3.92
C SER A 417 26.68 7.28 4.95
N ALA A 418 25.37 7.27 4.63
CA ALA A 418 24.37 6.60 5.46
C ALA A 418 24.57 5.07 5.45
N ALA A 419 25.00 4.50 4.32
CA ALA A 419 25.27 3.08 4.18
C ALA A 419 26.43 2.62 5.08
N GLU A 420 27.56 3.33 5.04
CA GLU A 420 28.70 3.06 5.93
C GLU A 420 28.29 3.09 7.41
N GLY A 421 27.54 4.13 7.79
CA GLY A 421 27.12 4.34 9.17
C GLY A 421 26.23 3.25 9.75
N VAL A 422 25.30 2.71 8.95
CA VAL A 422 24.45 1.58 9.38
C VAL A 422 25.31 0.39 9.81
N PHE A 423 26.37 0.11 9.05
CA PHE A 423 27.19 -1.05 9.27
C PHE A 423 28.22 -0.85 10.38
N LEU A 424 28.83 0.34 10.46
CA LEU A 424 29.67 0.72 11.60
C LEU A 424 28.89 0.65 12.92
N SER A 425 27.68 1.21 12.97
CA SER A 425 26.83 1.14 14.17
C SER A 425 26.45 -0.30 14.51
N LEU A 426 26.23 -1.18 13.53
CA LEU A 426 25.98 -2.60 13.77
C LEU A 426 27.17 -3.25 14.49
N ILE A 427 28.39 -3.05 13.98
CA ILE A 427 29.60 -3.66 14.53
C ILE A 427 29.95 -3.04 15.90
N GLN A 428 29.80 -1.73 16.08
CA GLN A 428 30.15 -1.09 17.35
C GLN A 428 29.18 -1.47 18.47
N LYS A 429 27.86 -1.45 18.21
CA LYS A 429 26.82 -1.60 19.25
C LYS A 429 26.35 -3.04 19.42
N HIS A 430 26.38 -3.86 18.37
CA HIS A 430 25.74 -5.18 18.36
C HIS A 430 26.70 -6.34 18.11
N PHE A 431 27.98 -6.09 17.80
CA PHE A 431 28.95 -7.17 17.65
C PHE A 431 29.06 -7.98 18.97
N PRO A 432 29.03 -9.32 18.90
CA PRO A 432 29.20 -10.18 20.05
C PRO A 432 30.50 -9.83 20.78
N SER A 433 30.40 -9.09 21.89
CA SER A 433 31.53 -8.69 22.74
C SER A 433 31.04 -8.56 24.18
N THR A 434 31.89 -8.86 25.15
CA THR A 434 31.51 -8.95 26.57
C THR A 434 31.20 -7.61 27.22
N LYS A 435 31.52 -6.47 26.58
CA LYS A 435 31.28 -5.12 27.12
C LYS A 435 29.87 -4.59 26.80
N ARG A 436 28.82 -5.20 27.36
CA ARG A 436 27.53 -4.48 27.51
C ARG A 436 27.60 -3.57 28.74
N LYS A 437 28.04 -2.32 28.57
CA LYS A 437 27.87 -1.28 29.58
C LYS A 437 26.37 -0.96 29.66
N ARG A 438 25.69 -1.54 30.64
CA ARG A 438 24.29 -1.26 30.92
C ARG A 438 24.23 0.17 31.47
N GLU A 439 23.88 1.16 30.64
CA GLU A 439 23.51 2.48 31.14
C GLU A 439 22.28 2.33 32.03
N ARG A 440 22.51 2.30 33.35
CA ARG A 440 21.43 2.46 34.32
C ARG A 440 21.12 3.94 34.37
N GLY A 441 19.97 4.32 33.83
CA GLY A 441 19.37 5.62 34.11
C GLY A 441 19.36 5.87 35.62
N ALA A 442 19.81 7.06 36.01
CA ALA A 442 19.81 7.50 37.39
C ALA A 442 18.38 7.51 37.93
N GLY A 443 18.08 6.62 38.88
CA GLY A 443 16.80 6.61 39.56
C GLY A 443 16.40 5.25 40.13
N SER A 444 16.96 4.88 41.28
CA SER A 444 16.22 4.27 42.41
C SER A 444 17.21 3.83 43.49
N LYS A 445 17.24 4.54 44.62
CA LYS A 445 17.98 4.15 45.83
C LYS A 445 17.25 2.98 46.49
N ARG A 446 17.82 1.77 46.47
CA ARG A 446 17.45 0.69 47.39
C ARG A 446 18.54 0.48 48.44
N LYS A 447 18.08 0.40 49.70
CA LYS A 447 18.86 0.34 50.95
C LYS A 447 19.84 -0.84 50.97
N ARG A 448 21.09 -0.59 51.42
CA ARG A 448 22.12 -1.59 51.74
C ARG A 448 21.91 -2.12 53.17
N LYS A 449 22.15 -3.42 53.40
CA LYS A 449 22.40 -4.06 54.72
C LYS A 449 23.92 -4.27 54.91
N PRO A 450 24.44 -4.35 56.14
CA PRO A 450 25.88 -4.35 56.43
C PRO A 450 26.55 -5.71 56.14
N PRO A 451 27.90 -5.77 56.03
CA PRO A 451 28.62 -6.94 55.53
C PRO A 451 28.93 -7.94 56.64
N THR A 452 28.80 -9.23 56.33
CA THR A 452 29.41 -10.31 57.11
C THR A 452 30.59 -10.87 56.33
N THR A 453 31.72 -10.91 57.01
CA THR A 453 33.03 -11.44 56.63
C THR A 453 32.95 -12.79 55.90
N ARG A 454 33.53 -12.90 54.70
CA ARG A 454 34.09 -14.17 54.18
C ARG A 454 35.06 -13.92 53.01
N LEU A 455 36.32 -14.28 53.30
CA LEU A 455 37.28 -14.97 52.43
C LEU A 455 37.70 -14.32 51.11
N LEU A 456 38.96 -13.87 51.11
CA LEU A 456 39.82 -13.81 49.93
C LEU A 456 39.73 -15.12 49.14
N CYS A 457 39.24 -15.03 47.90
CA CYS A 457 39.32 -16.06 46.87
C CYS A 457 39.42 -15.40 45.48
N PRO A 458 40.01 -16.09 44.49
CA PRO A 458 41.08 -15.55 43.64
C PRO A 458 40.61 -14.98 42.31
N LEU A 459 41.52 -14.27 41.63
CA LEU A 459 41.48 -13.84 40.22
C LEU A 459 40.55 -14.72 39.37
N GLN A 460 39.43 -14.13 38.96
CA GLN A 460 38.38 -14.76 38.17
C GLN A 460 38.98 -15.23 36.84
N ARG A 461 39.20 -16.55 36.69
CA ARG A 461 39.59 -17.16 35.41
C ARG A 461 38.52 -16.86 34.36
N ASP A 462 38.96 -16.46 33.17
CA ASP A 462 38.11 -16.19 32.01
C ASP A 462 37.24 -17.43 31.70
N PRO A 463 35.90 -17.36 31.83
CA PRO A 463 35.02 -18.51 31.65
C PRO A 463 35.00 -19.07 30.22
N HIS A 464 35.64 -18.39 29.26
CA HIS A 464 35.68 -18.77 27.84
C HIS A 464 37.03 -19.39 27.41
N GLY A 465 38.00 -19.56 28.33
CA GLY A 465 39.35 -20.01 28.02
C GLY A 465 40.31 -18.84 27.69
N PRO A 466 41.64 -19.02 27.84
CA PRO A 466 42.59 -17.92 27.71
C PRO A 466 42.60 -17.34 26.28
N GLY A 467 42.50 -16.01 26.19
CA GLY A 467 42.65 -15.24 24.95
C GLY A 467 41.49 -15.33 23.95
N VAL A 468 40.32 -15.87 24.34
CA VAL A 468 39.15 -15.88 23.44
C VAL A 468 38.61 -14.47 23.22
N LEU A 469 38.52 -13.65 24.28
CA LEU A 469 38.05 -12.27 24.18
C LEU A 469 38.97 -11.39 23.34
N GLU A 470 40.29 -11.58 23.44
CA GLU A 470 41.26 -10.87 22.61
C GLU A 470 41.14 -11.25 21.13
N ARG A 471 40.90 -12.52 20.84
CA ARG A 471 40.65 -13.01 19.48
C ARG A 471 39.35 -12.44 18.90
N VAL A 472 38.27 -12.37 19.68
CA VAL A 472 36.99 -11.76 19.27
C VAL A 472 37.15 -10.25 19.02
N GLU A 473 37.88 -9.54 19.87
CA GLU A 473 38.14 -8.11 19.65
C GLU A 473 38.99 -7.88 18.40
N ARG A 474 39.98 -8.75 18.12
CA ARG A 474 40.75 -8.69 16.87
C ARG A 474 39.85 -8.87 15.64
N LEU A 475 38.96 -9.88 15.65
CA LEU A 475 37.97 -10.07 14.58
C LEU A 475 37.10 -8.83 14.36
N LYS A 476 36.67 -8.19 15.46
CA LYS A 476 35.90 -6.94 15.40
C LYS A 476 36.70 -5.81 14.74
N GLN A 477 37.96 -5.61 15.14
CA GLN A 477 38.83 -4.56 14.60
C GLN A 477 39.17 -4.81 13.13
N ASP A 478 39.45 -6.04 12.75
CA ASP A 478 39.72 -6.43 11.35
C ASP A 478 38.49 -6.17 10.47
N LEU A 479 37.29 -6.51 10.97
CA LEU A 479 36.05 -6.22 10.25
C LEU A 479 35.81 -4.71 10.12
N LEU A 480 36.01 -3.93 11.19
CA LEU A 480 35.92 -2.46 11.14
C LEU A 480 36.90 -1.86 10.13
N ALA A 481 38.13 -2.37 10.03
CA ALA A 481 39.11 -1.91 9.07
C ALA A 481 38.64 -2.16 7.62
N LYS A 482 38.13 -3.36 7.32
CA LYS A 482 37.58 -3.69 5.99
C LYS A 482 36.39 -2.79 5.63
N VAL A 483 35.53 -2.49 6.60
CA VAL A 483 34.36 -1.61 6.39
C VAL A 483 34.79 -0.18 6.10
N ARG A 484 35.81 0.34 6.79
CA ARG A 484 36.34 1.69 6.52
C ARG A 484 36.99 1.81 5.14
N VAL A 485 37.62 0.73 4.65
CA VAL A 485 38.16 0.70 3.28
C VAL A 485 37.03 0.76 2.26
N LEU A 486 35.99 -0.07 2.42
CA LEU A 486 34.81 -0.03 1.57
C LEU A 486 34.08 1.33 1.68
N GLY A 487 33.99 1.90 2.88
CA GLY A 487 33.31 3.15 3.19
C GLY A 487 33.76 4.34 2.35
N ARG A 488 35.03 4.36 1.92
CA ARG A 488 35.59 5.40 1.03
C ARG A 488 34.98 5.38 -0.37
N GLU A 489 34.41 4.26 -0.77
CA GLU A 489 33.82 4.05 -2.09
C GLU A 489 32.29 3.96 -2.04
N LEU A 490 31.71 3.95 -0.84
CA LEU A 490 30.26 3.92 -0.66
C LEU A 490 29.65 5.27 -1.02
N PRO A 491 28.42 5.29 -1.56
CA PRO A 491 27.74 6.53 -1.88
C PRO A 491 27.48 7.36 -0.62
N VAL A 492 27.44 8.68 -0.82
CA VAL A 492 27.13 9.67 0.21
C VAL A 492 25.62 9.64 0.56
N ASN A 493 25.18 10.50 1.48
CA ASN A 493 23.75 10.62 1.78
C ASN A 493 23.00 11.14 0.54
N THR A 494 22.19 10.25 -0.04
CA THR A 494 21.37 10.49 -1.22
C THR A 494 20.52 11.75 -1.14
N LEU A 495 19.92 12.05 0.01
CA LEU A 495 19.04 13.22 0.13
C LEU A 495 19.84 14.53 0.09
N ASP A 496 21.00 14.55 0.76
CA ASP A 496 21.86 15.73 0.78
C ASP A 496 22.46 15.97 -0.62
N GLU A 497 22.94 14.90 -1.28
CA GLU A 497 23.43 14.92 -2.66
C GLU A 497 22.36 15.36 -3.67
N LEU A 498 21.13 14.85 -3.52
CA LEU A 498 20.00 15.21 -4.38
C LEU A 498 19.65 16.69 -4.26
N ILE A 499 19.58 17.22 -3.02
CA ILE A 499 19.30 18.64 -2.79
C ILE A 499 20.42 19.50 -3.41
N ASP A 500 21.68 19.13 -3.19
CA ASP A 500 22.84 19.85 -3.72
C ASP A 500 22.81 19.92 -5.26
N GLN A 501 22.65 18.77 -5.93
CA GLN A 501 22.62 18.70 -7.39
C GLN A 501 21.40 19.42 -8.02
N LEU A 502 20.29 19.57 -7.30
CA LEU A 502 19.12 20.35 -7.74
C LEU A 502 19.29 21.86 -7.49
N GLY A 503 20.42 22.29 -6.93
CA GLY A 503 20.77 23.68 -6.68
C GLY A 503 20.57 24.14 -5.26
N GLY A 504 20.63 23.21 -4.32
CA GLY A 504 20.65 23.47 -2.90
C GLY A 504 19.27 23.82 -2.30
N PRO A 505 19.28 24.13 -1.00
CA PRO A 505 18.08 24.43 -0.23
C PRO A 505 17.18 25.53 -0.74
N GLU A 506 17.74 26.53 -1.41
CA GLU A 506 16.99 27.69 -1.89
C GLU A 506 16.11 27.33 -3.10
N ARG A 507 16.44 26.28 -3.85
CA ARG A 507 15.64 25.82 -5.00
C ARG A 507 14.75 24.62 -4.70
N VAL A 508 15.04 23.90 -3.62
CA VAL A 508 14.34 22.65 -3.26
C VAL A 508 13.50 22.84 -2.01
N ALA A 509 12.20 22.59 -2.14
CA ALA A 509 11.26 22.55 -1.03
C ALA A 509 11.35 21.22 -0.29
N GLU A 510 12.17 21.18 0.75
CA GLU A 510 12.36 19.99 1.57
C GLU A 510 11.24 19.88 2.61
N MET A 511 10.37 18.87 2.47
CA MET A 511 9.31 18.53 3.43
C MET A 511 9.59 17.15 4.05
N THR A 512 10.71 17.05 4.78
CA THR A 512 11.17 15.81 5.43
C THR A 512 11.03 15.88 6.96
N GLY A 513 11.15 14.73 7.64
CA GLY A 513 11.18 14.66 9.10
C GLY A 513 12.50 15.07 9.76
N ARG A 514 13.52 15.48 8.97
CA ARG A 514 14.87 15.77 9.51
C ARG A 514 14.90 17.11 10.24
N LYS A 515 15.60 17.21 11.38
CA LYS A 515 15.81 18.49 12.10
C LYS A 515 16.96 19.32 11.51
N GLY A 516 17.92 18.67 10.86
CA GLY A 516 19.02 19.33 10.17
C GLY A 516 19.52 18.54 8.97
N ARG A 517 20.34 19.21 8.16
CA ARG A 517 20.88 18.71 6.90
C ARG A 517 22.34 19.13 6.73
N VAL A 518 23.04 18.47 5.82
CA VAL A 518 24.39 18.89 5.41
C VAL A 518 24.25 19.69 4.12
N VAL A 519 24.87 20.86 4.05
CA VAL A 519 24.84 21.75 2.89
C VAL A 519 26.27 21.97 2.40
N SER A 520 26.46 21.92 1.08
CA SER A 520 27.71 22.33 0.44
C SER A 520 27.71 23.84 0.27
N ARG A 521 28.78 24.50 0.70
CA ARG A 521 28.97 25.94 0.54
C ARG A 521 29.70 26.23 -0.79
N PRO A 522 29.57 27.46 -1.32
CA PRO A 522 30.27 27.87 -2.54
C PRO A 522 31.81 27.75 -2.46
N ASP A 523 32.38 27.73 -1.26
CA ASP A 523 33.81 27.54 -0.99
C ASP A 523 34.25 26.05 -1.05
N GLY A 524 33.33 25.14 -1.35
CA GLY A 524 33.58 23.69 -1.41
C GLY A 524 33.60 23.01 -0.04
N THR A 525 33.39 23.74 1.05
CA THR A 525 33.25 23.17 2.39
C THR A 525 31.83 22.67 2.63
N VAL A 526 31.67 21.67 3.50
CA VAL A 526 30.34 21.21 3.92
C VAL A 526 30.06 21.68 5.35
N ALA A 527 28.81 22.01 5.64
CA ALA A 527 28.39 22.40 6.97
C ALA A 527 27.05 21.76 7.33
N PHE A 528 26.89 21.44 8.61
CA PHE A 528 25.60 21.04 9.13
C PHE A 528 24.75 22.29 9.45
N GLU A 529 23.55 22.34 8.89
CA GLU A 529 22.58 23.41 9.11
C GLU A 529 21.32 22.87 9.76
N SER A 530 20.83 23.59 10.77
CA SER A 530 19.51 23.34 11.35
C SER A 530 18.43 23.76 10.36
N ARG A 531 17.43 22.91 10.11
CA ARG A 531 16.24 23.27 9.33
C ARG A 531 15.26 24.12 10.17
N ALA A 532 15.34 24.03 11.48
CA ALA A 532 14.50 24.83 12.38
C ALA A 532 14.96 26.28 12.36
N GLU A 533 14.15 27.16 11.77
CA GLU A 533 14.29 28.61 11.95
C GLU A 533 14.09 28.98 13.43
N GLN A 534 14.75 30.05 13.90
CA GLN A 534 14.73 30.45 15.31
C GLN A 534 13.28 30.63 15.80
N GLY A 535 12.87 29.77 16.74
CA GLY A 535 11.54 29.83 17.38
C GLY A 535 10.42 29.02 16.72
N LEU A 536 10.67 28.33 15.59
CA LEU A 536 9.65 27.53 14.89
C LEU A 536 9.86 26.02 15.08
N SER A 537 8.75 25.26 15.18
CA SER A 537 8.82 23.79 15.17
C SER A 537 9.09 23.27 13.75
N ILE A 538 9.59 22.04 13.62
CA ILE A 538 9.86 21.40 12.32
C ILE A 538 8.62 21.34 11.42
N ASP A 539 7.44 21.22 12.02
CA ASP A 539 6.18 21.16 11.29
C ASP A 539 5.83 22.51 10.65
N HIS A 540 6.15 23.62 11.32
CA HIS A 540 6.02 24.96 10.73
C HIS A 540 7.01 25.16 9.57
N VAL A 541 8.21 24.57 9.65
CA VAL A 541 9.17 24.60 8.54
C VAL A 541 8.60 23.85 7.32
N ASN A 542 8.05 22.66 7.52
CA ASN A 542 7.43 21.90 6.44
C ASN A 542 6.22 22.63 5.82
N LEU A 543 5.43 23.34 6.65
CA LEU A 543 4.32 24.17 6.17
C LEU A 543 4.83 25.34 5.31
N ARG A 544 5.90 26.03 5.74
CA ARG A 544 6.52 27.12 4.98
C ARG A 544 7.12 26.63 3.66
N GLU A 545 7.82 25.50 3.66
CA GLU A 545 8.37 24.89 2.44
C GLU A 545 7.26 24.46 1.46
N LYS A 546 6.14 23.95 1.98
CA LYS A 546 4.94 23.70 1.16
C LYS A 546 4.43 25.00 0.54
N GLU A 547 4.31 26.09 1.30
CA GLU A 547 3.84 27.38 0.79
C GLU A 547 4.75 27.90 -0.34
N ARG A 548 6.08 27.83 -0.16
CA ARG A 548 7.08 28.19 -1.18
C ARG A 548 6.92 27.37 -2.47
N PHE A 549 6.63 26.08 -2.34
CA PHE A 549 6.35 25.25 -3.51
C PHE A 549 5.03 25.62 -4.19
N MET A 550 3.97 25.87 -3.42
CA MET A 550 2.63 26.17 -3.93
C MET A 550 2.49 27.61 -4.48
N SER A 551 3.32 28.55 -4.04
CA SER A 551 3.45 29.89 -4.63
C SER A 551 4.27 29.87 -5.92
N GLY A 552 5.15 28.87 -6.09
CA GLY A 552 6.06 28.76 -7.23
C GLY A 552 7.42 29.41 -7.00
N GLU A 553 7.72 29.84 -5.77
CA GLU A 553 9.07 30.25 -5.35
C GLU A 553 10.08 29.11 -5.55
N LYS A 554 9.66 27.87 -5.25
CA LYS A 554 10.43 26.65 -5.49
C LYS A 554 9.64 25.72 -6.41
N LEU A 555 10.32 25.15 -7.40
CA LEU A 555 9.70 24.27 -8.42
C LEU A 555 9.94 22.78 -8.18
N VAL A 556 10.81 22.45 -7.22
CA VAL A 556 11.09 21.07 -6.82
C VAL A 556 10.70 20.90 -5.36
N ALA A 557 9.92 19.86 -5.07
CA ALA A 557 9.58 19.44 -3.71
C ALA A 557 10.12 18.04 -3.43
N ILE A 558 10.66 17.84 -2.22
CA ILE A 558 11.07 16.52 -1.74
C ILE A 558 10.22 16.14 -0.53
N ILE A 559 9.53 15.01 -0.60
CA ILE A 559 8.66 14.50 0.47
C ILE A 559 9.17 13.18 1.04
N SER A 560 9.00 13.00 2.36
CA SER A 560 9.25 11.73 3.04
C SER A 560 8.02 11.21 3.78
N GLU A 561 7.87 9.89 3.91
CA GLU A 561 6.72 9.26 4.60
C GLU A 561 6.47 9.87 6.01
N ALA A 562 7.55 10.14 6.75
CA ALA A 562 7.48 10.60 8.14
C ALA A 562 6.91 12.01 8.32
N SER A 563 6.92 12.83 7.28
CA SER A 563 6.54 14.25 7.32
C SER A 563 5.44 14.61 6.32
N SER A 564 5.05 13.68 5.44
CA SER A 564 4.04 13.92 4.40
C SER A 564 2.59 13.71 4.86
N SER A 565 2.34 13.35 6.12
CA SER A 565 0.98 13.16 6.63
C SER A 565 0.22 14.49 6.55
N GLY A 566 -0.90 14.51 5.83
CA GLY A 566 -1.69 15.73 5.56
C GLY A 566 -1.26 16.59 4.36
N ILE A 567 0.03 16.59 3.97
CA ILE A 567 0.55 17.52 2.94
C ILE A 567 -0.14 17.36 1.58
N SER A 568 -0.44 18.49 0.94
CA SER A 568 -1.17 18.64 -0.32
C SER A 568 -0.31 19.45 -1.29
N LEU A 569 0.08 18.86 -2.43
CA LEU A 569 1.00 19.43 -3.44
C LEU A 569 0.42 19.42 -4.86
N GLN A 570 -0.88 19.12 -5.02
CA GLN A 570 -1.54 19.14 -6.32
C GLN A 570 -1.51 20.54 -6.95
N ALA A 571 -1.70 20.62 -8.27
CA ALA A 571 -1.91 21.87 -8.98
C ALA A 571 -3.33 22.41 -8.73
N ASP A 572 -3.63 22.80 -7.49
CA ASP A 572 -4.95 23.27 -7.07
C ASP A 572 -5.33 24.59 -7.78
N ARG A 573 -6.57 24.71 -8.25
CA ARG A 573 -7.09 25.93 -8.91
C ARG A 573 -6.98 27.19 -8.03
N ARG A 574 -6.87 27.02 -6.71
CA ARG A 574 -6.77 28.12 -5.74
C ARG A 574 -5.35 28.62 -5.49
N VAL A 575 -4.33 27.91 -5.96
CA VAL A 575 -2.92 28.31 -5.75
C VAL A 575 -2.33 28.97 -6.98
N GLN A 576 -1.25 29.73 -6.79
CA GLN A 576 -0.53 30.41 -7.87
C GLN A 576 0.21 29.43 -8.77
N ASN A 577 0.92 28.44 -8.20
CA ASN A 577 1.66 27.46 -8.98
C ASN A 577 0.75 26.35 -9.50
N GLN A 578 0.22 26.51 -10.70
CA GLN A 578 -0.68 25.55 -11.36
C GLN A 578 0.01 24.64 -12.39
N ARG A 579 1.35 24.65 -12.48
CA ARG A 579 2.12 23.81 -13.41
C ARG A 579 1.84 22.31 -13.21
N ARG A 580 1.86 21.53 -14.30
CA ARG A 580 1.67 20.08 -14.21
C ARG A 580 2.69 19.45 -13.27
N ARG A 581 2.24 18.56 -12.38
CA ARG A 581 3.09 17.89 -11.40
C ARG A 581 3.69 16.61 -12.01
N VAL A 582 5.00 16.47 -11.96
CA VAL A 582 5.71 15.21 -12.23
C VAL A 582 6.19 14.64 -10.90
N HIS A 583 5.56 13.56 -10.47
CA HIS A 583 5.87 12.88 -9.21
C HIS A 583 6.82 11.72 -9.48
N MET A 584 8.09 11.92 -9.14
CA MET A 584 9.16 10.93 -9.28
C MET A 584 9.33 10.14 -7.99
N THR A 585 9.14 8.82 -8.03
CA THR A 585 9.30 7.96 -6.85
C THR A 585 10.68 7.31 -6.89
N LEU A 586 11.60 7.85 -6.09
CA LEU A 586 12.97 7.35 -5.98
C LEU A 586 13.06 6.05 -5.17
N GLU A 587 12.24 5.93 -4.13
CA GLU A 587 12.22 4.78 -3.23
C GLU A 587 10.79 4.25 -3.13
N LEU A 588 10.52 3.10 -3.74
CA LEU A 588 9.19 2.50 -3.71
C LEU A 588 8.83 2.06 -2.28
N PRO A 589 7.64 2.42 -1.76
CA PRO A 589 7.16 1.91 -0.49
C PRO A 589 6.97 0.38 -0.51
N TRP A 590 7.15 -0.25 0.64
CA TRP A 590 6.99 -1.70 0.82
C TRP A 590 5.56 -2.21 0.59
N SER A 591 4.56 -1.33 0.66
CA SER A 591 3.15 -1.67 0.50
C SER A 591 2.52 -0.73 -0.52
N ALA A 592 1.74 -1.29 -1.43
CA ALA A 592 1.08 -0.52 -2.47
C ALA A 592 0.18 0.60 -1.91
N ASP A 593 -0.51 0.35 -0.80
CA ASP A 593 -1.34 1.37 -0.15
C ASP A 593 -0.54 2.60 0.30
N ARG A 594 0.74 2.42 0.71
CA ARG A 594 1.62 3.55 1.05
C ARG A 594 2.01 4.32 -0.21
N ALA A 595 2.24 3.63 -1.32
CA ALA A 595 2.50 4.28 -2.60
C ALA A 595 1.29 5.11 -3.06
N ILE A 596 0.07 4.56 -2.97
CA ILE A 596 -1.17 5.31 -3.27
C ILE A 596 -1.32 6.52 -2.35
N GLN A 597 -1.06 6.37 -1.05
CA GLN A 597 -1.11 7.48 -0.09
C GLN A 597 -0.10 8.58 -0.44
N GLN A 598 1.04 8.22 -1.04
CA GLN A 598 2.03 9.17 -1.55
C GLN A 598 1.55 9.82 -2.86
N PHE A 599 0.91 9.09 -3.77
CA PHE A 599 0.32 9.64 -4.99
C PHE A 599 -0.79 10.63 -4.68
N GLY A 600 -1.63 10.34 -3.67
CA GLY A 600 -2.65 11.25 -3.15
C GLY A 600 -2.12 12.56 -2.56
N ARG A 601 -0.79 12.79 -2.54
CA ARG A 601 -0.20 14.10 -2.23
C ARG A 601 -0.22 15.03 -3.43
N THR A 602 -0.16 14.50 -4.65
CA THR A 602 -0.16 15.26 -5.91
C THR A 602 -1.41 15.07 -6.74
N HIS A 603 -2.16 13.97 -6.54
CA HIS A 603 -3.45 13.70 -7.16
C HIS A 603 -4.59 13.94 -6.16
N ARG A 604 -5.29 15.07 -6.30
CA ARG A 604 -6.44 15.44 -5.45
C ARG A 604 -7.47 16.21 -6.25
N SER A 605 -8.67 16.36 -5.69
CA SER A 605 -9.72 17.15 -6.32
C SER A 605 -9.34 18.62 -6.45
N ASN A 606 -10.06 19.31 -7.33
CA ASN A 606 -9.87 20.72 -7.69
C ASN A 606 -8.52 21.01 -8.34
N GLN A 607 -7.91 20.03 -9.02
CA GLN A 607 -6.66 20.21 -9.74
C GLN A 607 -6.90 20.75 -11.16
N VAL A 608 -5.96 21.55 -11.68
CA VAL A 608 -5.98 22.07 -13.06
C VAL A 608 -5.54 21.02 -14.06
N SER A 609 -4.59 20.17 -13.66
CA SER A 609 -4.01 19.12 -14.50
C SER A 609 -3.74 17.86 -13.69
N ALA A 610 -4.01 16.69 -14.25
CA ALA A 610 -3.62 15.41 -13.67
C ALA A 610 -2.08 15.25 -13.65
N PRO A 611 -1.50 14.66 -12.58
CA PRO A 611 -0.07 14.47 -12.46
C PRO A 611 0.47 13.40 -13.41
N GLU A 612 1.78 13.46 -13.66
CA GLU A 612 2.56 12.38 -14.26
C GLU A 612 3.32 11.65 -13.15
N TYR A 613 3.28 10.32 -13.11
CA TYR A 613 4.05 9.51 -12.17
C TYR A 613 5.21 8.83 -12.87
N VAL A 614 6.41 8.97 -12.30
CA VAL A 614 7.62 8.31 -12.80
C VAL A 614 8.17 7.41 -11.70
N PHE A 615 8.25 6.10 -11.94
CA PHE A 615 8.84 5.13 -11.02
C PHE A 615 10.27 4.82 -11.44
N LEU A 616 11.22 5.00 -10.53
CA LEU A 616 12.62 4.73 -10.79
C LEU A 616 12.99 3.38 -10.16
N ILE A 617 13.30 2.41 -11.02
CA ILE A 617 13.64 1.04 -10.63
C ILE A 617 15.03 0.73 -11.17
N SER A 618 15.93 0.21 -10.34
CA SER A 618 17.21 -0.29 -10.85
C SER A 618 17.06 -1.68 -11.46
N GLU A 619 18.01 -2.09 -12.30
CA GLU A 619 18.07 -3.45 -12.84
C GLU A 619 18.30 -4.55 -11.78
N LEU A 620 18.44 -4.17 -10.51
CA LEU A 620 18.53 -5.10 -9.39
C LEU A 620 17.18 -5.82 -9.22
N ALA A 621 17.17 -7.12 -9.49
CA ALA A 621 16.04 -8.00 -9.20
C ALA A 621 15.42 -7.84 -7.80
N GLY A 622 16.22 -7.52 -6.78
CA GLY A 622 15.71 -7.25 -5.43
C GLY A 622 14.76 -6.04 -5.33
N GLU A 623 14.83 -5.07 -6.26
CA GLU A 623 13.88 -3.95 -6.34
C GLU A 623 12.62 -4.28 -7.16
N ARG A 624 12.69 -5.22 -8.11
CA ARG A 624 11.59 -5.55 -9.04
C ARG A 624 10.31 -6.02 -8.32
N ARG A 625 10.44 -6.67 -7.16
CA ARG A 625 9.29 -7.03 -6.31
C ARG A 625 8.45 -5.81 -5.89
N PHE A 626 9.09 -4.71 -5.50
CA PHE A 626 8.33 -3.55 -5.00
C PHE A 626 7.56 -2.88 -6.12
N ALA A 627 8.16 -2.84 -7.30
CA ALA A 627 7.52 -2.34 -8.51
C ALA A 627 6.25 -3.11 -8.83
N SER A 628 6.28 -4.45 -8.71
CA SER A 628 5.15 -5.29 -9.05
C SER A 628 3.97 -5.17 -8.10
N ILE A 629 4.24 -5.07 -6.80
CA ILE A 629 3.22 -4.84 -5.78
C ILE A 629 2.49 -3.52 -6.03
N VAL A 630 3.24 -2.47 -6.37
CA VAL A 630 2.67 -1.15 -6.69
C VAL A 630 1.90 -1.20 -8.01
N ALA A 631 2.43 -1.85 -9.03
CA ALA A 631 1.81 -1.93 -10.34
C ALA A 631 0.49 -2.68 -10.34
N LYS A 632 0.40 -3.86 -9.71
CA LYS A 632 -0.86 -4.59 -9.53
C LYS A 632 -1.92 -3.71 -8.88
N ARG A 633 -1.51 -2.89 -7.92
CA ARG A 633 -2.43 -2.01 -7.24
C ARG A 633 -2.88 -0.87 -8.14
N LEU A 634 -2.01 -0.30 -8.97
CA LEU A 634 -2.39 0.71 -9.96
C LEU A 634 -3.31 0.16 -11.04
N GLU A 635 -3.10 -1.09 -11.46
CA GLU A 635 -3.99 -1.82 -12.36
C GLU A 635 -5.36 -2.03 -11.73
N SER A 636 -5.38 -2.53 -10.48
CA SER A 636 -6.59 -2.66 -9.66
C SER A 636 -7.25 -1.31 -9.37
N LEU A 637 -6.59 -0.17 -9.58
CA LEU A 637 -7.14 1.19 -9.47
C LEU A 637 -7.66 1.75 -10.80
N GLY A 638 -7.62 0.96 -11.89
CA GLY A 638 -8.01 1.42 -13.22
C GLY A 638 -7.09 2.51 -13.76
N ALA A 639 -5.92 2.68 -13.14
CA ALA A 639 -4.95 3.71 -13.50
C ALA A 639 -4.07 3.29 -14.69
N LEU A 640 -4.11 2.01 -15.05
CA LEU A 640 -3.38 1.41 -16.17
C LEU A 640 -4.30 0.93 -17.31
N THR A 641 -5.60 1.29 -17.31
CA THR A 641 -6.56 0.81 -18.30
C THR A 641 -7.08 1.92 -19.23
N HIS A 642 -7.13 1.60 -20.52
CA HIS A 642 -7.68 2.35 -21.67
C HIS A 642 -6.95 3.64 -22.11
N GLY A 643 -5.94 3.48 -22.98
CA GLY A 643 -5.40 4.56 -23.83
C GLY A 643 -3.88 4.55 -23.97
N ASP A 644 -3.18 4.35 -22.86
CA ASP A 644 -1.71 4.43 -22.77
C ASP A 644 -0.98 3.10 -23.01
N ARG A 645 -1.70 2.00 -23.31
CA ARG A 645 -1.07 0.72 -23.66
C ARG A 645 -0.12 0.83 -24.87
N ARG A 646 -0.33 1.82 -25.75
CA ARG A 646 0.55 2.16 -26.88
C ARG A 646 1.87 2.82 -26.48
N ALA A 647 1.98 3.43 -25.29
CA ALA A 647 3.25 3.91 -24.74
C ALA A 647 3.97 2.86 -23.87
N THR A 648 3.25 1.80 -23.48
CA THR A 648 3.75 0.63 -22.74
C THR A 648 3.82 -0.63 -23.60
N GLU A 649 4.10 -0.52 -24.91
CA GLU A 649 4.56 -1.68 -25.68
C GLU A 649 5.83 -2.28 -25.04
N SER A 650 6.56 -1.48 -24.26
CA SER A 650 7.57 -1.96 -23.32
C SER A 650 7.01 -2.09 -21.90
N ARG A 651 6.77 -3.33 -21.46
CA ARG A 651 6.75 -3.81 -20.06
C ARG A 651 5.40 -3.76 -19.34
N ASP A 652 4.60 -4.79 -19.61
CA ASP A 652 3.53 -5.25 -18.73
C ASP A 652 4.07 -5.54 -17.32
N LEU A 653 3.51 -4.84 -16.32
CA LEU A 653 3.96 -4.91 -14.93
C LEU A 653 3.28 -6.02 -14.13
N SER A 654 2.20 -6.60 -14.68
CA SER A 654 1.48 -7.70 -14.06
C SER A 654 2.35 -8.97 -13.93
N LYS A 655 3.32 -9.14 -14.86
CA LYS A 655 4.31 -10.23 -14.93
C LYS A 655 5.12 -10.46 -13.65
N TYR A 656 5.16 -9.49 -12.73
CA TYR A 656 5.99 -9.56 -11.54
C TYR A 656 5.20 -9.79 -10.23
N ASN A 657 3.91 -10.15 -10.27
CA ASN A 657 3.08 -10.28 -9.05
C ASN A 657 3.33 -11.60 -8.27
N PHE A 658 4.31 -11.59 -7.36
CA PHE A 658 4.72 -12.77 -6.59
C PHE A 658 4.04 -12.96 -5.22
N GLU A 659 3.17 -12.03 -4.77
CA GLU A 659 2.48 -12.10 -3.47
C GLU A 659 1.11 -12.79 -3.57
N ASN A 660 1.12 -14.04 -3.99
CA ASN A 660 -0.07 -14.89 -4.03
C ASN A 660 0.31 -16.34 -3.66
N LYS A 661 -0.69 -17.22 -3.60
CA LYS A 661 -0.47 -18.65 -3.30
C LYS A 661 0.51 -19.31 -4.29
N TYR A 662 0.59 -18.81 -5.52
CA TYR A 662 1.50 -19.28 -6.56
C TYR A 662 2.95 -18.88 -6.30
N GLY A 663 3.22 -17.65 -5.87
CA GLY A 663 4.57 -17.17 -5.56
C GLY A 663 5.17 -17.87 -4.35
N ALA A 664 4.35 -18.18 -3.34
CA ALA A 664 4.78 -19.01 -2.22
C ALA A 664 5.13 -20.45 -2.64
N ARG A 665 4.34 -21.03 -3.57
CA ARG A 665 4.62 -22.36 -4.15
C ARG A 665 5.88 -22.34 -5.00
N ALA A 666 6.03 -21.35 -5.88
CA ALA A 666 7.20 -21.14 -6.74
C ALA A 666 8.46 -21.00 -5.89
N LEU A 667 8.42 -20.17 -4.84
CA LEU A 667 9.54 -19.97 -3.93
C LEU A 667 9.91 -21.27 -3.22
N SER A 668 8.91 -22.02 -2.74
CA SER A 668 9.17 -23.32 -2.09
C SER A 668 9.80 -24.32 -3.06
N CYS A 669 9.38 -24.31 -4.33
CA CYS A 669 9.96 -25.15 -5.38
C CYS A 669 11.41 -24.77 -5.64
N VAL A 670 11.69 -23.50 -5.97
CA VAL A 670 13.05 -22.99 -6.24
C VAL A 670 14.02 -23.27 -5.08
N LEU A 671 13.61 -22.99 -3.84
CA LEU A 671 14.46 -23.25 -2.68
C LEU A 671 14.73 -24.74 -2.47
N THR A 672 13.75 -25.61 -2.71
CA THR A 672 13.93 -27.06 -2.62
C THR A 672 14.88 -27.55 -3.71
N THR A 673 14.71 -27.09 -4.94
CA THR A 673 15.56 -27.47 -6.07
C THR A 673 17.02 -27.04 -5.84
N ILE A 674 17.26 -25.80 -5.40
CA ILE A 674 18.63 -25.29 -5.20
C ILE A 674 19.30 -25.91 -3.97
N LEU A 675 18.57 -26.08 -2.86
CA LEU A 675 19.18 -26.58 -1.61
C LEU A 675 19.34 -28.10 -1.59
N SER A 676 18.35 -28.83 -2.10
CA SER A 676 18.25 -30.29 -2.05
C SER A 676 18.63 -31.00 -3.36
N GLN A 677 18.91 -30.27 -4.44
CA GLN A 677 19.31 -30.82 -5.76
C GLN A 677 18.29 -31.84 -6.31
N THR A 678 17.00 -31.53 -6.21
CA THR A 678 15.91 -32.34 -6.79
C THR A 678 15.73 -32.08 -8.28
N GLU A 679 15.08 -32.99 -9.01
CA GLU A 679 14.78 -32.84 -10.44
C GLU A 679 14.08 -31.51 -10.75
N ASN A 680 14.51 -30.92 -11.86
CA ASN A 680 14.12 -29.58 -12.30
C ASN A 680 13.11 -29.68 -13.45
N LYS A 681 12.02 -28.93 -13.37
CA LYS A 681 10.99 -28.87 -14.42
C LYS A 681 11.12 -27.64 -15.33
N VAL A 682 11.95 -26.66 -14.95
CA VAL A 682 12.06 -25.36 -15.64
C VAL A 682 13.51 -25.14 -16.05
N PRO A 683 13.80 -24.69 -17.29
CA PRO A 683 15.16 -24.48 -17.74
C PRO A 683 15.89 -23.42 -16.90
N LEU A 684 17.21 -23.55 -16.81
CA LEU A 684 18.04 -22.55 -16.14
C LEU A 684 18.25 -21.32 -17.05
N PRO A 685 18.54 -20.14 -16.47
CA PRO A 685 18.87 -18.96 -17.25
C PRO A 685 20.07 -19.23 -18.18
N GLN A 686 19.89 -18.98 -19.48
CA GLN A 686 20.91 -19.24 -20.49
C GLN A 686 22.16 -18.37 -20.25
N GLY A 687 23.35 -18.95 -20.43
CA GLY A 687 24.62 -18.22 -20.37
C GLY A 687 25.16 -17.91 -18.97
N TYR A 688 24.69 -18.59 -17.91
CA TYR A 688 25.28 -18.40 -16.57
C TYR A 688 26.78 -18.79 -16.58
N PRO A 689 27.68 -17.95 -16.04
CA PRO A 689 29.12 -18.23 -16.02
C PRO A 689 29.45 -19.57 -15.36
N GLY A 690 30.06 -20.49 -16.10
CA GLY A 690 30.42 -21.83 -15.61
C GLY A 690 29.32 -22.89 -15.73
N GLY A 691 28.20 -22.59 -16.40
CA GLY A 691 27.13 -23.54 -16.72
C GLY A 691 26.26 -23.96 -15.53
N ASP A 692 25.38 -24.92 -15.76
CA ASP A 692 24.31 -25.34 -14.84
C ASP A 692 24.82 -25.79 -13.47
N ALA A 693 25.92 -26.56 -13.46
CA ALA A 693 26.53 -27.04 -12.23
C ALA A 693 27.12 -25.88 -11.39
N ALA A 694 27.65 -24.84 -12.05
CA ALA A 694 28.10 -23.65 -11.37
C ALA A 694 26.93 -22.84 -10.81
N PHE A 695 25.84 -22.70 -11.57
CA PHE A 695 24.63 -22.03 -11.10
C PHE A 695 24.13 -22.60 -9.77
N PHE A 696 23.87 -23.92 -9.70
CA PHE A 696 23.33 -24.51 -8.46
C PHE A 696 24.27 -24.36 -7.26
N ARG A 697 25.58 -24.53 -7.48
CA ARG A 697 26.60 -24.36 -6.42
C ARG A 697 26.63 -22.91 -5.94
N ASP A 698 26.70 -21.96 -6.86
CA ASP A 698 26.81 -20.54 -6.57
C ASP A 698 25.53 -20.00 -5.93
N MET A 699 24.35 -20.43 -6.39
CA MET A 699 23.07 -20.06 -5.79
C MET A 699 22.91 -20.65 -4.40
N LYS A 700 23.29 -21.90 -4.19
CA LYS A 700 23.28 -22.53 -2.86
C LYS A 700 24.19 -21.78 -1.90
N GLN A 701 25.41 -21.46 -2.32
CA GLN A 701 26.35 -20.66 -1.53
C GLN A 701 25.81 -19.25 -1.25
N GLY A 702 25.22 -18.60 -2.26
CA GLY A 702 24.60 -17.30 -2.17
C GLY A 702 23.46 -17.28 -1.15
N LEU A 703 22.50 -18.21 -1.26
CA LEU A 703 21.36 -18.32 -0.34
C LEU A 703 21.83 -18.51 1.11
N LEU A 704 22.82 -19.38 1.35
CA LEU A 704 23.40 -19.57 2.68
C LEU A 704 24.06 -18.29 3.20
N SER A 705 24.76 -17.53 2.35
CA SER A 705 25.40 -16.27 2.71
C SER A 705 24.41 -15.17 3.11
N VAL A 706 23.18 -15.22 2.63
CA VAL A 706 22.11 -14.30 3.03
C VAL A 706 21.17 -14.93 4.08
N GLY A 707 21.59 -16.04 4.68
CA GLY A 707 20.90 -16.70 5.78
C GLY A 707 19.58 -17.38 5.39
N ILE A 708 19.42 -17.76 4.12
CA ILE A 708 18.28 -18.52 3.60
C ILE A 708 18.65 -20.01 3.59
N GLY A 709 18.01 -20.80 4.46
CA GLY A 709 18.23 -22.24 4.57
C GLY A 709 16.95 -23.08 4.62
N GLY A 710 15.78 -22.48 4.38
CA GLY A 710 14.47 -23.14 4.44
C GLY A 710 13.33 -22.27 3.88
N ARG A 711 12.07 -22.63 4.17
CA ARG A 711 10.87 -21.88 3.74
C ARG A 711 10.79 -20.50 4.41
N ASP A 712 11.52 -19.54 3.87
CA ASP A 712 11.61 -18.19 4.39
C ASP A 712 10.85 -17.21 3.48
N GLY A 713 9.75 -16.62 3.98
CA GLY A 713 9.05 -15.48 3.34
C GLY A 713 9.88 -14.18 3.28
N LYS A 714 11.19 -14.27 3.50
CA LYS A 714 12.18 -13.19 3.49
C LYS A 714 13.13 -13.26 2.29
N PHE A 715 12.94 -14.23 1.38
CA PHE A 715 13.77 -14.47 0.20
C PHE A 715 14.10 -13.17 -0.55
N LEU A 716 13.08 -12.46 -1.04
CA LEU A 716 13.25 -11.25 -1.85
C LEU A 716 13.94 -10.09 -1.10
N ASN A 717 13.81 -10.02 0.23
CA ASN A 717 14.50 -8.98 1.02
C ASN A 717 15.99 -9.29 1.24
N ARG A 718 16.35 -10.57 1.12
CA ARG A 718 17.70 -11.08 1.39
C ARG A 718 18.53 -11.23 0.11
N ILE A 719 17.90 -11.44 -1.05
CA ILE A 719 18.63 -11.50 -2.34
C ILE A 719 19.38 -10.20 -2.67
N LEU A 720 18.95 -9.05 -2.12
CA LEU A 720 19.68 -7.78 -2.18
C LEU A 720 21.14 -7.91 -1.69
N GLY A 721 21.42 -8.88 -0.82
CA GLY A 721 22.77 -9.15 -0.34
C GLY A 721 23.65 -9.96 -1.28
N LEU A 722 23.16 -10.37 -2.46
CA LEU A 722 23.92 -11.11 -3.46
C LEU A 722 24.58 -10.17 -4.46
N GLU A 723 25.60 -10.68 -5.15
CA GLU A 723 26.18 -9.98 -6.30
C GLU A 723 25.12 -9.82 -7.41
N VAL A 724 25.25 -8.74 -8.20
CA VAL A 724 24.23 -8.31 -9.17
C VAL A 724 23.85 -9.43 -10.14
N HIS A 725 24.84 -10.07 -10.77
CA HIS A 725 24.60 -11.18 -11.70
C HIS A 725 23.90 -12.38 -11.05
N LYS A 726 24.29 -12.75 -9.82
CA LYS A 726 23.69 -13.86 -9.08
C LYS A 726 22.25 -13.57 -8.70
N GLN A 727 22.00 -12.34 -8.23
CA GLN A 727 20.68 -11.89 -7.86
C GLN A 727 19.72 -11.93 -9.07
N ASN A 728 20.17 -11.43 -10.22
CA ASN A 728 19.35 -11.35 -11.42
C ASN A 728 19.09 -12.74 -12.02
N ALA A 729 20.09 -13.61 -12.07
CA ALA A 729 19.91 -14.99 -12.55
C ALA A 729 18.97 -15.80 -11.62
N LEU A 730 19.15 -15.70 -10.30
CA LEU A 730 18.28 -16.38 -9.33
C LEU A 730 16.83 -15.94 -9.44
N PHE A 731 16.61 -14.64 -9.65
CA PHE A 731 15.28 -14.09 -9.77
C PHE A 731 14.63 -14.44 -11.10
N GLN A 732 15.39 -14.49 -12.20
CA GLN A 732 14.88 -14.98 -13.48
C GLN A 732 14.36 -16.41 -13.34
N TYR A 733 15.17 -17.31 -12.78
CA TYR A 733 14.77 -18.69 -12.53
C TYR A 733 13.52 -18.82 -11.64
N PHE A 734 13.38 -17.92 -10.65
CA PHE A 734 12.18 -17.84 -9.83
C PHE A 734 10.95 -17.36 -10.61
N SER A 735 11.11 -16.37 -11.49
CA SER A 735 10.04 -15.88 -12.37
C SER A 735 9.57 -16.99 -13.31
N ASP A 736 10.50 -17.68 -13.98
CA ASP A 736 10.18 -18.75 -14.92
C ASP A 736 9.44 -19.90 -14.21
N THR A 737 9.85 -20.22 -12.97
CA THR A 737 9.16 -21.22 -12.14
C THR A 737 7.75 -20.78 -11.75
N PHE A 738 7.58 -19.49 -11.48
CA PHE A 738 6.29 -18.93 -11.13
C PHE A 738 5.31 -18.97 -12.30
N ASP A 739 5.76 -18.58 -13.50
CA ASP A 739 4.95 -18.59 -14.72
C ASP A 739 4.52 -20.01 -15.10
N HIS A 740 5.46 -20.97 -15.04
CA HIS A 740 5.16 -22.39 -15.27
C HIS A 740 4.08 -22.95 -14.33
N LEU A 741 4.12 -22.56 -13.04
CA LEU A 741 3.11 -23.01 -12.07
C LEU A 741 1.73 -22.38 -12.32
N ILE A 742 1.68 -21.13 -12.78
CA ILE A 742 0.43 -20.48 -13.16
C ILE A 742 -0.16 -21.19 -14.37
N GLU A 743 0.63 -21.46 -15.41
CA GLU A 743 0.18 -22.18 -16.60
C GLU A 743 -0.36 -23.57 -16.27
N MET A 744 0.34 -24.31 -15.39
CA MET A 744 -0.11 -25.63 -14.97
C MET A 744 -1.46 -25.57 -14.22
N ASP A 745 -1.62 -24.66 -13.26
CA ASP A 745 -2.89 -24.50 -12.54
C ASP A 745 -4.01 -23.94 -13.43
N LYS A 746 -3.68 -23.14 -14.47
CA LYS A 746 -4.63 -22.71 -15.51
C LYS A 746 -5.12 -23.91 -16.33
N LYS A 747 -4.21 -24.78 -16.78
CA LYS A 747 -4.52 -26.03 -17.51
C LYS A 747 -5.38 -26.98 -16.66
N GLU A 748 -5.13 -27.06 -15.35
CA GLU A 748 -5.90 -27.89 -14.42
C GLU A 748 -7.21 -27.25 -13.91
N GLY A 749 -7.55 -26.02 -14.33
CA GLY A 749 -8.75 -25.32 -13.86
C GLY A 749 -8.71 -24.92 -12.37
N LYS A 750 -7.53 -24.95 -11.73
CA LYS A 750 -7.31 -24.57 -10.31
C LYS A 750 -6.87 -23.12 -10.14
N TYR A 751 -6.75 -22.37 -11.24
CA TYR A 751 -6.36 -20.97 -11.23
C TYR A 751 -7.49 -20.09 -10.67
N ASP A 752 -7.19 -19.37 -9.58
CA ASP A 752 -8.14 -18.49 -8.90
C ASP A 752 -7.94 -17.06 -9.38
N MET A 753 -8.93 -16.56 -10.13
CA MET A 753 -8.93 -15.24 -10.78
C MET A 753 -9.62 -14.14 -9.95
N GLY A 754 -10.21 -14.45 -8.79
CA GLY A 754 -11.09 -13.52 -8.09
C GLY A 754 -12.46 -13.35 -8.76
N ILE A 755 -13.19 -12.28 -8.41
CA ILE A 755 -14.50 -11.97 -9.02
C ILE A 755 -14.26 -11.33 -10.38
N LEU A 756 -14.78 -11.95 -11.44
CA LEU A 756 -14.75 -11.43 -12.81
C LEU A 756 -16.17 -11.01 -13.20
N GLY A 757 -16.29 -9.86 -13.87
CA GLY A 757 -17.53 -9.47 -14.54
C GLY A 757 -17.75 -10.33 -15.79
N GLU A 758 -18.99 -10.66 -16.11
CA GLU A 758 -19.32 -11.39 -17.33
C GLU A 758 -18.99 -10.53 -18.57
N GLY A 759 -17.97 -10.94 -19.31
CA GLY A 759 -17.90 -10.62 -20.73
C GLY A 759 -19.09 -11.27 -21.44
N HIS A 760 -19.57 -10.69 -22.54
CA HIS A 760 -20.86 -10.98 -23.20
C HIS A 760 -20.99 -12.40 -23.83
N SER A 761 -20.49 -13.45 -23.19
CA SER A 761 -20.48 -14.83 -23.68
C SER A 761 -20.63 -15.83 -22.52
N GLY A 762 -21.84 -16.34 -22.30
CA GLY A 762 -22.08 -17.50 -21.43
C GLY A 762 -23.56 -17.69 -21.08
N GLY A 763 -24.16 -18.80 -21.53
CA GLY A 763 -25.59 -19.08 -21.43
C GLY A 763 -25.99 -20.08 -20.34
N SER A 764 -27.33 -20.17 -20.20
CA SER A 764 -28.20 -21.02 -19.35
C SER A 764 -27.99 -20.97 -17.84
N GLU A 765 -29.01 -20.44 -17.17
CA GLU A 765 -29.09 -20.16 -15.74
C GLU A 765 -29.77 -21.31 -14.97
N SER A 766 -29.27 -21.61 -13.77
CA SER A 766 -30.14 -22.12 -12.70
C SER A 766 -30.06 -21.19 -11.50
N GLN A 767 -31.23 -20.78 -11.01
CA GLN A 767 -31.41 -19.76 -9.99
C GLN A 767 -31.69 -20.41 -8.64
N GLN A 768 -30.88 -20.13 -7.63
CA GLN A 768 -31.24 -20.36 -6.23
C GLN A 768 -31.25 -19.03 -5.48
N VAL A 769 -32.42 -18.61 -5.03
CA VAL A 769 -32.60 -17.39 -4.24
C VAL A 769 -32.44 -17.73 -2.76
N PHE A 770 -31.49 -17.07 -2.10
CA PHE A 770 -31.30 -17.10 -0.66
C PHE A 770 -31.85 -15.81 -0.07
N LEU A 771 -32.83 -15.93 0.83
CA LEU A 771 -33.31 -14.82 1.66
C LEU A 771 -32.36 -14.64 2.83
N ALA A 772 -31.83 -13.44 3.04
CA ALA A 772 -31.01 -13.09 4.20
C ALA A 772 -31.92 -12.64 5.37
N PRO A 773 -32.11 -13.44 6.44
CA PRO A 773 -32.98 -13.08 7.55
C PRO A 773 -32.35 -11.95 8.38
N GLY A 774 -33.11 -10.89 8.67
CA GLY A 774 -32.71 -9.83 9.62
C GLY A 774 -32.30 -8.49 9.00
N HIS A 775 -32.37 -8.33 7.67
CA HIS A 775 -32.07 -7.04 7.02
C HIS A 775 -33.32 -6.15 6.86
N PRO A 776 -33.20 -4.80 7.02
CA PRO A 776 -34.32 -3.86 6.86
C PRO A 776 -34.82 -3.72 5.42
N GLN A 777 -34.02 -4.15 4.44
CA GLN A 777 -34.41 -4.30 3.04
C GLN A 777 -34.15 -5.75 2.66
N ASP A 778 -35.09 -6.41 1.99
CA ASP A 778 -34.99 -7.80 1.54
C ASP A 778 -33.79 -8.01 0.58
N GLY A 779 -32.58 -8.09 1.13
CA GLY A 779 -31.37 -8.41 0.39
C GLY A 779 -31.47 -9.84 -0.11
N GLN A 780 -31.83 -10.01 -1.38
CA GLN A 780 -31.85 -11.30 -2.04
C GLN A 780 -30.45 -11.62 -2.56
N VAL A 781 -29.86 -12.71 -2.08
CA VAL A 781 -28.64 -13.27 -2.70
C VAL A 781 -29.10 -14.32 -3.67
N VAL A 782 -28.89 -14.07 -4.97
CA VAL A 782 -29.24 -15.02 -6.02
C VAL A 782 -27.97 -15.75 -6.46
N PHE A 783 -27.95 -17.06 -6.28
CA PHE A 783 -26.90 -17.91 -6.81
C PHE A 783 -27.23 -18.25 -8.26
N TYR A 784 -26.36 -17.81 -9.17
CA TYR A 784 -26.36 -18.20 -10.57
C TYR A 784 -25.30 -19.26 -10.78
N LYS A 785 -25.69 -20.42 -11.33
CA LYS A 785 -24.72 -21.35 -11.91
C LYS A 785 -24.59 -21.04 -13.39
N ILE A 786 -23.53 -20.32 -13.77
CA ILE A 786 -23.23 -20.01 -15.17
C ILE A 786 -22.28 -21.06 -15.71
N SER A 787 -22.61 -21.61 -16.88
CA SER A 787 -21.71 -22.48 -17.64
C SER A 787 -21.12 -21.66 -18.78
N VAL A 788 -19.82 -21.37 -18.71
CA VAL A 788 -19.10 -20.66 -19.77
C VAL A 788 -18.43 -21.70 -20.66
N ASP A 789 -18.89 -21.82 -21.90
CA ASP A 789 -18.14 -22.53 -22.94
C ASP A 789 -16.95 -21.67 -23.33
N ARG A 790 -15.74 -22.19 -23.11
CA ARG A 790 -14.48 -21.47 -23.41
C ARG A 790 -13.98 -21.75 -24.83
N GLY A 791 -14.74 -22.49 -25.65
CA GLY A 791 -14.31 -22.91 -26.97
C GLY A 791 -13.16 -23.91 -26.90
N LEU A 792 -12.60 -24.21 -28.08
CA LEU A 792 -11.43 -25.06 -28.29
C LEU A 792 -10.29 -24.19 -28.83
N LYS A 793 -9.04 -24.49 -28.46
CA LYS A 793 -7.88 -23.87 -29.11
C LYS A 793 -7.92 -24.14 -30.62
N TRP A 794 -7.47 -23.19 -31.43
CA TRP A 794 -7.50 -23.34 -32.90
C TRP A 794 -6.87 -24.65 -33.37
N ASP A 795 -5.73 -25.06 -32.81
CA ASP A 795 -5.05 -26.29 -33.22
C ASP A 795 -5.85 -27.54 -32.88
N GLU A 796 -6.53 -27.57 -31.72
CA GLU A 796 -7.43 -28.65 -31.35
C GLU A 796 -8.70 -28.67 -32.20
N ALA A 797 -9.25 -27.49 -32.51
CA ALA A 797 -10.39 -27.32 -33.38
C ALA A 797 -10.06 -27.76 -34.82
N TYR A 798 -8.86 -27.42 -35.30
CA TYR A 798 -8.34 -27.80 -36.60
C TYR A 798 -8.05 -29.30 -36.67
N ALA A 799 -7.38 -29.86 -35.67
CA ALA A 799 -7.14 -31.30 -35.57
C ALA A 799 -8.45 -32.09 -35.60
N ARG A 800 -9.46 -31.66 -34.84
CA ARG A 800 -10.79 -32.27 -34.89
C ARG A 800 -11.44 -32.11 -36.25
N SER A 801 -11.30 -30.96 -36.91
CA SER A 801 -11.87 -30.75 -38.25
C SER A 801 -11.34 -31.72 -39.30
N LEU A 802 -10.12 -32.26 -39.11
CA LEU A 802 -9.52 -33.26 -40.02
C LEU A 802 -10.14 -34.66 -39.87
N GLU A 803 -10.77 -34.97 -38.74
CA GLU A 803 -11.40 -36.26 -38.45
C GLU A 803 -12.89 -36.28 -38.78
N LEU A 804 -13.47 -35.11 -39.07
CA LEU A 804 -14.88 -34.97 -39.37
C LEU A 804 -15.19 -35.29 -40.84
N THR A 805 -16.12 -36.20 -41.09
CA THR A 805 -16.51 -36.66 -42.43
C THR A 805 -17.96 -36.34 -42.81
N GLY A 806 -18.73 -35.73 -41.92
CA GLY A 806 -20.13 -35.38 -42.14
C GLY A 806 -20.30 -34.19 -43.08
N THR A 807 -21.41 -34.15 -43.81
CA THR A 807 -21.72 -33.08 -44.79
C THR A 807 -21.97 -31.70 -44.16
N HIS A 808 -22.10 -31.65 -42.83
CA HIS A 808 -22.31 -30.43 -42.05
C HIS A 808 -21.16 -30.16 -41.08
N ASP A 809 -20.09 -30.94 -41.15
CA ASP A 809 -18.95 -30.75 -40.28
C ASP A 809 -17.96 -29.76 -40.89
N GLY A 810 -17.37 -28.89 -40.06
CA GLY A 810 -16.38 -27.91 -40.49
C GLY A 810 -16.46 -26.60 -39.73
N PHE A 811 -15.70 -25.61 -40.21
CA PHE A 811 -15.68 -24.27 -39.64
C PHE A 811 -16.77 -23.40 -40.26
N TYR A 812 -17.48 -22.68 -39.40
CA TYR A 812 -18.52 -21.75 -39.82
C TYR A 812 -18.13 -20.33 -39.46
N LEU A 813 -18.37 -19.41 -40.40
CA LEU A 813 -18.26 -17.98 -40.12
C LEU A 813 -19.60 -17.45 -39.64
N SER A 814 -19.63 -16.90 -38.43
CA SER A 814 -20.82 -16.25 -37.86
C SER A 814 -20.92 -14.80 -38.33
N TYR A 815 -22.06 -14.42 -38.92
CA TYR A 815 -22.39 -13.04 -39.24
C TYR A 815 -23.55 -12.57 -38.38
N LYS A 816 -23.35 -11.52 -37.57
CA LYS A 816 -24.43 -10.84 -36.84
C LYS A 816 -25.06 -9.78 -37.73
N VAL A 817 -26.31 -10.00 -38.16
CA VAL A 817 -27.14 -8.98 -38.81
C VAL A 817 -28.40 -8.78 -37.98
N GLY A 818 -28.54 -7.63 -37.32
CA GLY A 818 -29.79 -7.22 -36.67
C GLY A 818 -30.32 -8.16 -35.58
N GLY A 819 -29.45 -8.65 -34.69
CA GLY A 819 -29.87 -9.46 -33.53
C GLY A 819 -30.16 -10.94 -33.82
N TRP A 820 -30.06 -11.39 -35.08
CA TRP A 820 -30.13 -12.80 -35.47
C TRP A 820 -28.76 -13.27 -35.96
N ALA A 821 -28.32 -14.46 -35.53
CA ALA A 821 -27.07 -15.07 -35.94
C ALA A 821 -27.32 -16.00 -37.13
N ALA A 822 -26.59 -15.79 -38.24
CA ALA A 822 -26.56 -16.71 -39.37
C ALA A 822 -25.13 -17.21 -39.58
N ALA A 823 -24.98 -18.52 -39.81
CA ALA A 823 -23.69 -19.17 -40.02
C ALA A 823 -23.56 -19.59 -41.49
N ARG A 824 -22.39 -19.34 -42.11
CA ARG A 824 -22.05 -19.88 -43.45
C ARG A 824 -20.84 -20.81 -43.36
N PRO A 825 -20.87 -21.98 -44.02
CA PRO A 825 -19.72 -22.88 -44.05
C PRO A 825 -18.56 -22.21 -44.80
N LEU A 826 -17.36 -22.28 -44.24
CA LEU A 826 -16.13 -21.88 -44.93
C LEU A 826 -15.80 -22.94 -45.98
N GLY A 827 -15.95 -22.59 -47.26
CA GLY A 827 -15.54 -23.45 -48.37
C GLY A 827 -14.04 -23.79 -48.27
N ALA A 828 -13.68 -25.04 -48.60
CA ALA A 828 -12.34 -25.57 -48.43
C ALA A 828 -11.25 -24.65 -49.03
N ARG A 829 -10.27 -24.30 -48.16
CA ARG A 829 -9.04 -23.49 -48.35
C ARG A 829 -9.13 -22.01 -47.93
N PRO A 830 -8.68 -21.66 -46.70
CA PRO A 830 -8.43 -20.27 -46.35
C PRO A 830 -7.05 -19.88 -46.89
N GLN A 831 -7.03 -18.99 -47.89
CA GLN A 831 -5.82 -18.29 -48.32
C GLN A 831 -5.98 -16.78 -48.07
N TRP A 832 -6.52 -16.39 -46.90
CA TRP A 832 -6.65 -14.98 -46.50
C TRP A 832 -6.59 -14.83 -44.98
N GLY A 833 -5.80 -13.86 -44.51
CA GLY A 833 -5.67 -13.50 -43.09
C GLY A 833 -6.98 -12.96 -42.53
N VAL A 834 -7.40 -13.49 -41.38
CA VAL A 834 -8.67 -13.15 -40.74
C VAL A 834 -8.42 -12.05 -39.71
N ASN A 835 -8.84 -10.83 -40.04
CA ASN A 835 -9.16 -9.82 -39.03
C ASN A 835 -10.62 -10.04 -38.58
N HIS A 836 -10.80 -10.27 -37.28
CA HIS A 836 -12.07 -10.22 -36.54
C HIS A 836 -13.28 -10.98 -37.13
N ALA A 837 -13.34 -12.30 -36.92
CA ALA A 837 -14.59 -13.06 -36.93
C ALA A 837 -14.51 -14.25 -35.95
N SER A 838 -15.58 -14.49 -35.18
CA SER A 838 -15.72 -15.67 -34.32
C SER A 838 -16.02 -16.90 -35.19
N ILE A 839 -15.22 -17.95 -35.04
CA ILE A 839 -15.33 -19.19 -35.82
C ILE A 839 -15.75 -20.31 -34.87
N ASP A 840 -16.87 -20.98 -35.17
CA ASP A 840 -17.38 -22.11 -34.37
C ASP A 840 -17.23 -23.43 -35.16
N VAL A 841 -16.93 -24.53 -34.46
CA VAL A 841 -16.95 -25.90 -34.99
C VAL A 841 -18.20 -26.61 -34.48
N LEU A 842 -19.06 -27.09 -35.38
CA LEU A 842 -20.27 -27.82 -35.03
C LEU A 842 -20.15 -29.29 -35.49
N GLY A 843 -20.37 -30.22 -34.56
CA GLY A 843 -20.49 -31.66 -34.86
C GLY A 843 -21.95 -32.06 -35.01
N GLY A 844 -22.27 -32.79 -36.08
CA GLY A 844 -23.65 -33.13 -36.44
C GLY A 844 -24.36 -34.11 -35.50
N GLU A 845 -24.96 -33.61 -34.41
CA GLU A 845 -26.20 -34.14 -33.82
C GLU A 845 -27.06 -32.98 -33.29
N LEU A 846 -27.75 -32.27 -34.19
CA LEU A 846 -28.82 -31.33 -33.82
C LEU A 846 -30.17 -32.03 -33.94
N VAL A 847 -30.66 -32.44 -32.77
CA VAL A 847 -32.01 -32.93 -32.50
C VAL A 847 -33.05 -31.91 -32.97
N HIS A 848 -34.08 -32.41 -33.65
CA HIS A 848 -35.33 -31.72 -33.99
C HIS A 848 -35.85 -30.82 -32.86
N GLY A 849 -36.13 -29.55 -33.17
CA GLY A 849 -36.92 -28.70 -32.26
C GLY A 849 -36.88 -27.20 -32.51
N LEU A 850 -37.15 -26.72 -33.73
CA LEU A 850 -37.51 -25.31 -33.93
C LEU A 850 -38.87 -25.22 -34.62
N SER A 851 -39.88 -24.97 -33.79
CA SER A 851 -41.21 -24.57 -34.22
C SER A 851 -41.14 -23.25 -34.97
N THR A 852 -41.69 -23.29 -36.18
CA THR A 852 -42.04 -22.19 -37.06
C THR A 852 -42.83 -21.08 -36.37
N ALA A 853 -42.55 -19.83 -36.74
CA ALA A 853 -43.53 -18.75 -36.71
C ALA A 853 -43.48 -17.99 -38.05
N PRO A 854 -44.62 -17.64 -38.65
CA PRO A 854 -44.68 -16.53 -39.60
C PRO A 854 -45.70 -15.44 -39.21
N VAL A 855 -45.18 -14.21 -39.10
CA VAL A 855 -45.54 -12.98 -39.85
C VAL A 855 -47.02 -12.58 -40.09
N VAL A 856 -47.42 -11.47 -39.44
CA VAL A 856 -48.10 -10.23 -39.93
C VAL A 856 -49.34 -10.30 -40.86
N SER A 857 -50.50 -9.77 -40.40
CA SER A 857 -51.09 -8.47 -40.85
C SER A 857 -52.59 -8.31 -40.49
N GLY A 858 -52.98 -7.10 -40.04
CA GLY A 858 -54.19 -6.40 -40.53
C GLY A 858 -55.59 -6.72 -40.00
N ARG A 859 -56.12 -5.78 -39.20
CA ARG A 859 -57.52 -5.26 -39.12
C ARG A 859 -58.70 -6.16 -38.70
N THR A 860 -59.27 -5.79 -37.55
CA THR A 860 -60.72 -5.72 -37.16
C THR A 860 -61.71 -6.72 -37.75
N LEU A 861 -62.32 -7.54 -36.88
CA LEU A 861 -63.76 -7.47 -36.51
C LEU A 861 -64.11 -8.47 -35.40
N GLN A 862 -65.15 -8.11 -34.65
CA GLN A 862 -65.84 -8.89 -33.62
C GLN A 862 -66.18 -10.32 -34.10
N ASP A 863 -66.07 -11.34 -33.24
CA ASP A 863 -67.26 -11.96 -32.65
C ASP A 863 -66.94 -12.93 -31.49
N LYS A 864 -67.98 -13.19 -30.72
CA LYS A 864 -68.06 -13.90 -29.43
C LYS A 864 -67.76 -15.40 -29.50
N GLY A 865 -67.33 -15.95 -28.35
CA GLY A 865 -67.78 -17.26 -27.88
C GLY A 865 -66.66 -18.19 -27.39
N ALA A 866 -66.72 -18.48 -26.08
CA ALA A 866 -65.86 -19.30 -25.22
C ALA A 866 -64.54 -18.65 -24.76
#